data_AF-A0A4Y9Z3H2-F1
#
_entry.id   AF-A0A4Y9Z3H2-F1
#
_cell.length_a   1.000
_cell.length_b   1.000
_cell.length_c   1.000
_cell.angle_alpha   90.00
_cell.angle_beta   90.00
_cell.angle_gamma   90.00
#
_symmetry.space_group_name_H-M   'P 1'
#
loop_
_entity.id
_entity.type
_entity.pdbx_description
1 polymer ?
#
loop_
_entity_poly.entity_id
_entity_poly.type
_entity_poly.pdbx_seq_one_letter_code
_entity_poly.pdbx_strand_id
1 'polypeptide(L)'
;MDSTKAAHMDAILLEIQRKGWTIGAFLNDLLTVPARGSMGASSLRAQMVSKFLNGGTAVGARQVVEAMYQCRYGIRKKRRNTAGQSANAVRPEGGKLMAREHLNAWAISTVEELLDREAHGVVSKKGGFHLRNKDVTWQFVHSFSMENILSLLETRGSTVLRVLAAIAVPKKRRPDVAELEKPGFSYKTHFSQHVPSGRGNNSRNPYVILLVAAMLLMHARNAHFTLFQKIVGVWLFAQTAAHSVYAVLGRVGLSVSYTTVLNLLRSLSNSAKVAVRRTATARAFLAIYDNLNRKSRVWDPDLGEKDIMYNGTAATLVELEDCDVEQAFDVKVLREARAKEDRKKLTIDTLYNRIDWARLNAVIAMHVLNILTEAVPALEIHRENICEQFKTTLAIHRMREGRQTKLHPLATSDFNEGVTQENASVLDDIFIDQLKLSKEEVDRLLVIVGGDQSTIEKLRNLKKFMATCPHGYTRYGWVLPLIQLWHMGWADLERVLRTHWGKTQGDDLSAFRSINILLGRKVKDEKRPEYYSTLRLILDTLKADVLDCFRVHLRTDNLNAYFTTHQLSFSDLLKLSETIRDHYICIGAYERALHPDETVAEFFVPGKPSKPRATFTGVDCSVPSVPPFRGDQMLANSILRLLDSMLHYEFQCAIAEGDIGRVMNVMAVWTFTFTGSGHNKYANELIELTCQFEFEFSGALQKAILNNWLCNLSGIPGCWFPMDLLQEKNIKQLKKMSQKRNADFGGEFFQDVIALNIRAFILATTSMKETVRLARTSSIHRRTVKQGALNELARNLTELELHKFCAGRASTHIPRNDFEAGYEQLEDGNKLRDFVKRTLRDAGAIHETDSESQGVVPDEAEASGGNGVRVDLPMPSMQINGLLVVADEDDSDKSDGASSDIAEGHEDDSDAAEESDMESVYTDDEE
;
A
#
# COMPACT_ATOMS: atom_id res chain seq x y z
N MET A 1 -60.34 -28.16 33.51
CA MET A 1 -60.04 -29.57 33.14
C MET A 1 -61.37 -30.28 32.99
N ASP A 2 -61.42 -31.27 32.10
CA ASP A 2 -62.55 -32.19 31.96
C ASP A 2 -62.77 -32.96 33.28
N SER A 3 -63.99 -32.99 33.83
CA SER A 3 -64.25 -33.53 35.18
C SER A 3 -63.94 -35.02 35.29
N THR A 4 -64.13 -35.75 34.19
CA THR A 4 -63.76 -37.16 34.03
C THR A 4 -62.24 -37.40 34.20
N LYS A 5 -61.39 -36.49 33.68
CA LYS A 5 -59.94 -36.61 33.78
C LYS A 5 -59.42 -36.38 35.21
N ALA A 6 -60.08 -35.55 36.00
CA ALA A 6 -59.74 -35.36 37.41
C ALA A 6 -59.98 -36.66 38.20
N ALA A 7 -61.17 -37.25 38.08
CA ALA A 7 -61.50 -38.52 38.72
C ALA A 7 -60.55 -39.67 38.32
N HIS A 8 -60.14 -39.74 37.04
CA HIS A 8 -59.13 -40.71 36.60
C HIS A 8 -57.74 -40.46 37.17
N MET A 9 -57.33 -39.19 37.36
CA MET A 9 -56.06 -38.88 38.03
C MET A 9 -56.08 -39.28 39.51
N ASP A 10 -57.17 -38.99 40.21
CA ASP A 10 -57.32 -39.36 41.63
C ASP A 10 -57.30 -40.88 41.81
N ALA A 11 -57.95 -41.64 40.92
CA ALA A 11 -57.89 -43.10 40.92
C ALA A 11 -56.46 -43.65 40.71
N ILE A 12 -55.67 -43.04 39.81
CA ILE A 12 -54.26 -43.43 39.59
C ILE A 12 -53.39 -43.09 40.81
N LEU A 13 -53.59 -41.91 41.41
CA LEU A 13 -52.85 -41.48 42.61
C LEU A 13 -53.16 -42.38 43.82
N LEU A 14 -54.43 -42.76 44.00
CA LEU A 14 -54.85 -43.72 45.03
C LEU A 14 -54.25 -45.10 44.81
N GLU A 15 -54.13 -45.58 43.57
CA GLU A 15 -53.49 -46.88 43.29
C GLU A 15 -51.97 -46.84 43.53
N ILE A 16 -51.29 -45.75 43.16
CA ILE A 16 -49.86 -45.52 43.49
C ILE A 16 -49.67 -45.56 45.02
N GLN A 17 -50.51 -44.87 45.78
CA GLN A 17 -50.49 -44.86 47.23
C GLN A 17 -50.80 -46.24 47.84
N ARG A 18 -51.79 -46.97 47.30
CA ARG A 18 -52.18 -48.32 47.74
C ARG A 18 -51.06 -49.35 47.53
N LYS A 19 -50.19 -49.14 46.53
CA LYS A 19 -48.99 -49.95 46.29
C LYS A 19 -47.78 -49.54 47.15
N GLY A 20 -47.93 -48.56 48.04
CA GLY A 20 -46.86 -48.08 48.92
C GLY A 20 -45.84 -47.17 48.22
N TRP A 21 -46.09 -46.76 46.98
CA TRP A 21 -45.21 -45.85 46.25
C TRP A 21 -45.54 -44.39 46.58
N THR A 22 -44.50 -43.56 46.63
CA THR A 22 -44.66 -42.11 46.43
C THR A 22 -44.65 -41.81 44.93
N ILE A 23 -45.22 -40.68 44.51
CA ILE A 23 -45.16 -40.24 43.10
C ILE A 23 -43.71 -40.18 42.60
N GLY A 24 -42.77 -39.73 43.45
CA GLY A 24 -41.35 -39.70 43.11
C GLY A 24 -40.72 -41.08 42.92
N ALA A 25 -41.02 -42.04 43.82
CA ALA A 25 -40.54 -43.42 43.69
C ALA A 25 -41.13 -44.09 42.43
N PHE A 26 -42.43 -43.96 42.20
CA PHE A 26 -43.09 -44.49 41.00
C PHE A 26 -42.48 -43.92 39.71
N LEU A 27 -42.27 -42.60 39.62
CA LEU A 27 -41.68 -41.98 38.43
C LEU A 27 -40.20 -42.36 38.22
N ASN A 28 -39.44 -42.50 39.31
CA ASN A 28 -38.07 -43.00 39.25
C ASN A 28 -38.04 -44.44 38.71
N ASP A 29 -38.76 -45.35 39.35
CA ASP A 29 -38.76 -46.78 39.02
C ASP A 29 -39.37 -47.04 37.64
N LEU A 30 -40.27 -46.17 37.16
CA LEU A 30 -40.79 -46.20 35.79
C LEU A 30 -39.73 -45.84 34.74
N LEU A 31 -38.77 -44.96 35.06
CA LEU A 31 -37.73 -44.47 34.14
C LEU A 31 -36.38 -45.20 34.29
N THR A 32 -36.07 -45.82 35.44
CA THR A 32 -34.82 -46.58 35.65
C THR A 32 -34.78 -47.89 34.85
N VAL A 33 -33.86 -48.03 33.90
CA VAL A 33 -33.73 -49.24 33.07
C VAL A 33 -33.36 -50.45 33.93
N PRO A 34 -34.15 -51.54 33.94
CA PRO A 34 -33.80 -52.75 34.69
C PRO A 34 -32.61 -53.47 34.04
N ALA A 35 -31.75 -54.08 34.85
CA ALA A 35 -30.61 -54.86 34.39
C ALA A 35 -31.02 -56.01 33.45
N ARG A 36 -30.22 -56.29 32.42
CA ARG A 36 -30.48 -57.38 31.46
C ARG A 36 -30.66 -58.72 32.19
N GLY A 37 -31.85 -59.30 32.07
CA GLY A 37 -32.19 -60.61 32.63
C GLY A 37 -33.01 -60.61 33.93
N SER A 38 -33.40 -59.47 34.50
CA SER A 38 -34.23 -59.45 35.71
C SER A 38 -35.74 -59.67 35.43
N MET A 39 -36.46 -60.24 36.40
CA MET A 39 -37.93 -60.43 36.38
C MET A 39 -38.75 -59.12 36.45
N GLY A 40 -38.21 -57.98 35.98
CA GLY A 40 -38.86 -56.67 36.02
C GLY A 40 -39.08 -56.01 34.64
N ALA A 41 -38.65 -56.66 33.55
CA ALA A 41 -38.70 -56.09 32.20
C ALA A 41 -40.09 -56.21 31.54
N SER A 42 -41.06 -55.41 32.00
CA SER A 42 -42.39 -55.31 31.36
C SER A 42 -42.29 -54.75 29.94
N SER A 43 -42.77 -55.50 28.95
CA SER A 43 -42.81 -55.09 27.53
C SER A 43 -43.67 -53.85 27.32
N LEU A 44 -44.82 -53.77 27.99
CA LEU A 44 -45.71 -52.61 27.98
C LEU A 44 -45.00 -51.36 28.51
N ARG A 45 -44.29 -51.50 29.65
CA ARG A 45 -43.48 -50.40 30.21
C ARG A 45 -42.42 -49.94 29.22
N ALA A 46 -41.65 -50.86 28.64
CA ALA A 46 -40.62 -50.53 27.66
C ALA A 46 -41.20 -49.81 26.42
N GLN A 47 -42.31 -50.30 25.89
CA GLN A 47 -43.00 -49.71 24.74
C GLN A 47 -43.52 -48.29 25.03
N MET A 48 -44.18 -48.09 26.18
CA MET A 48 -44.75 -46.79 26.55
C MET A 48 -43.65 -45.77 26.87
N VAL A 49 -42.64 -46.15 27.66
CA VAL A 49 -41.52 -45.27 28.02
C VAL A 49 -40.66 -44.94 26.80
N SER A 50 -40.38 -45.91 25.93
CA SER A 50 -39.65 -45.66 24.68
C SER A 50 -40.42 -44.71 23.75
N LYS A 51 -41.73 -44.93 23.56
CA LYS A 51 -42.56 -44.05 22.72
C LYS A 51 -42.62 -42.61 23.26
N PHE A 52 -42.64 -42.43 24.58
CA PHE A 52 -42.58 -41.13 25.24
C PHE A 52 -41.22 -40.44 25.10
N LEU A 53 -40.12 -41.13 25.42
CA LEU A 53 -38.77 -40.56 25.38
C LEU A 53 -38.29 -40.28 23.95
N ASN A 54 -38.72 -41.06 22.96
CA ASN A 54 -38.45 -40.82 21.54
C ASN A 54 -39.37 -39.74 20.91
N GLY A 55 -40.20 -39.06 21.69
CA GLY A 55 -41.07 -37.98 21.21
C GLY A 55 -42.30 -38.43 20.41
N GLY A 56 -42.61 -39.72 20.36
CA GLY A 56 -43.76 -40.29 19.65
C GLY A 56 -45.11 -40.14 20.36
N THR A 57 -45.25 -39.17 21.26
CA THR A 57 -46.44 -38.88 22.06
C THR A 57 -46.81 -37.41 22.00
N ALA A 58 -48.11 -37.09 22.10
CA ALA A 58 -48.62 -35.71 22.01
C ALA A 58 -48.09 -34.76 23.11
N VAL A 59 -47.63 -35.31 24.24
CA VAL A 59 -46.89 -34.60 25.29
C VAL A 59 -45.55 -35.31 25.45
N GLY A 60 -44.46 -34.62 25.12
CA GLY A 60 -43.09 -35.14 25.23
C GLY A 60 -42.42 -34.78 26.56
N ALA A 61 -41.23 -35.34 26.78
CA ALA A 61 -40.45 -35.14 28.02
C ALA A 61 -40.17 -33.66 28.34
N ARG A 62 -39.88 -32.83 27.33
CA ARG A 62 -39.65 -31.38 27.50
C ARG A 62 -40.88 -30.68 28.08
N GLN A 63 -42.08 -30.99 27.59
CA GLN A 63 -43.33 -30.40 28.08
C GLN A 63 -43.64 -30.83 29.52
N VAL A 64 -43.32 -32.07 29.89
CA VAL A 64 -43.47 -32.56 31.28
C VAL A 64 -42.51 -31.82 32.22
N VAL A 65 -41.23 -31.67 31.86
CA VAL A 65 -40.25 -30.94 32.67
C VAL A 65 -40.61 -29.46 32.79
N GLU A 66 -41.09 -28.81 31.72
CA GLU A 66 -41.58 -27.43 31.78
C GLU A 66 -42.80 -27.30 32.69
N ALA A 67 -43.75 -28.24 32.64
CA ALA A 67 -44.89 -28.28 33.56
C ALA A 67 -44.45 -28.45 35.03
N MET A 68 -43.46 -29.30 35.30
CA MET A 68 -42.84 -29.42 36.63
C MET A 68 -42.16 -28.11 37.08
N TYR A 69 -41.47 -27.43 36.16
CA TYR A 69 -40.76 -26.18 36.42
C TYR A 69 -41.68 -24.99 36.73
N GLN A 70 -42.80 -24.89 36.01
CA GLN A 70 -43.82 -23.85 36.18
C GLN A 70 -44.82 -24.15 37.31
N CYS A 71 -44.85 -25.39 37.83
CA CYS A 71 -45.80 -25.82 38.84
C CYS A 71 -45.71 -24.98 40.13
N ARG A 72 -46.84 -24.39 40.55
CA ARG A 72 -46.93 -23.54 41.76
C ARG A 72 -46.46 -24.26 43.03
N TYR A 73 -46.63 -25.59 43.11
CA TYR A 73 -46.20 -26.41 44.24
C TYR A 73 -44.67 -26.65 44.29
N GLY A 74 -43.96 -26.42 43.18
CA GLY A 74 -42.49 -26.53 43.09
C GLY A 74 -41.72 -25.24 43.36
N ILE A 75 -42.41 -24.16 43.75
CA ILE A 75 -41.85 -22.80 43.87
C ILE A 75 -41.92 -22.33 45.34
N ARG A 76 -40.80 -21.84 45.89
CA ARG A 76 -40.81 -21.16 47.21
C ARG A 76 -41.64 -19.88 47.14
N LYS A 77 -42.54 -19.66 48.11
CA LYS A 77 -43.22 -18.36 48.29
C LYS A 77 -42.16 -17.28 48.56
N LYS A 78 -42.12 -16.22 47.73
CA LYS A 78 -41.18 -15.10 47.93
C LYS A 78 -41.41 -14.45 49.30
N ARG A 79 -40.35 -14.27 50.10
CA ARG A 79 -40.33 -13.22 51.13
C ARG A 79 -40.39 -11.85 50.42
N ARG A 80 -40.96 -10.83 51.09
CA ARG A 80 -41.03 -9.46 50.55
C ARG A 80 -39.64 -8.97 50.16
N ASN A 81 -39.54 -8.31 49.00
CA ASN A 81 -38.28 -7.84 48.44
C ASN A 81 -37.52 -6.92 49.41
N THR A 82 -36.24 -7.18 49.61
CA THR A 82 -35.24 -6.14 49.91
C THR A 82 -34.31 -6.04 48.70
N ALA A 83 -34.38 -4.92 47.99
CA ALA A 83 -33.41 -4.61 46.94
C ALA A 83 -32.06 -4.30 47.60
N GLY A 84 -31.01 -5.06 47.27
CA GLY A 84 -29.67 -4.88 47.84
C GLY A 84 -28.91 -6.16 48.22
N GLN A 85 -29.52 -7.34 48.13
CA GLN A 85 -28.79 -8.59 48.38
C GLN A 85 -27.88 -9.00 47.21
N SER A 86 -26.64 -9.39 47.53
CA SER A 86 -25.69 -10.01 46.61
C SER A 86 -26.28 -11.26 45.94
N ALA A 87 -25.91 -11.53 44.68
CA ALA A 87 -26.38 -12.69 43.93
C ALA A 87 -26.11 -14.04 44.63
N ASN A 88 -25.10 -14.10 45.52
CA ASN A 88 -24.78 -15.30 46.30
C ASN A 88 -25.71 -15.55 47.50
N ALA A 89 -26.51 -14.56 47.93
CA ALA A 89 -27.33 -14.63 49.15
C ALA A 89 -28.60 -15.53 49.04
N VAL A 90 -28.78 -16.23 47.90
CA VAL A 90 -29.97 -17.05 47.62
C VAL A 90 -29.88 -18.47 48.22
N ARG A 91 -28.69 -18.92 48.68
CA ARG A 91 -28.54 -20.20 49.40
C ARG A 91 -28.67 -19.98 50.92
N PRO A 92 -29.73 -20.48 51.57
CA PRO A 92 -29.78 -20.51 53.04
C PRO A 92 -28.99 -21.70 53.58
N GLU A 93 -28.32 -21.49 54.71
CA GLU A 93 -27.77 -22.59 55.50
C GLU A 93 -28.90 -23.56 55.92
N GLY A 94 -28.74 -24.85 55.62
CA GLY A 94 -29.60 -25.93 56.11
C GLY A 94 -30.99 -26.15 55.47
N GLY A 95 -31.43 -25.37 54.47
CA GLY A 95 -32.80 -25.46 53.93
C GLY A 95 -32.98 -26.39 52.71
N LYS A 96 -33.86 -27.40 52.78
CA LYS A 96 -34.24 -28.29 51.65
C LYS A 96 -34.64 -27.49 50.39
N LEU A 97 -34.05 -27.82 49.25
CA LEU A 97 -34.36 -27.19 47.96
C LEU A 97 -35.74 -27.65 47.44
N MET A 98 -36.47 -26.75 46.79
CA MET A 98 -37.73 -27.06 46.10
C MET A 98 -37.47 -27.60 44.69
N ALA A 99 -38.48 -28.25 44.08
CA ALA A 99 -38.37 -28.89 42.76
C ALA A 99 -37.79 -27.95 41.68
N ARG A 100 -38.21 -26.67 41.63
CA ARG A 100 -37.67 -25.69 40.67
C ARG A 100 -36.19 -25.36 40.92
N GLU A 101 -35.76 -25.35 42.17
CA GLU A 101 -34.37 -25.08 42.57
C GLU A 101 -33.47 -26.29 42.24
N HIS A 102 -33.96 -27.51 42.49
CA HIS A 102 -33.31 -28.74 42.05
C HIS A 102 -33.20 -28.85 40.53
N LEU A 103 -34.26 -28.53 39.77
CA LEU A 103 -34.24 -28.55 38.30
C LEU A 103 -33.29 -27.50 37.73
N ASN A 104 -33.22 -26.29 38.32
CA ASN A 104 -32.20 -25.29 37.96
C ASN A 104 -30.78 -25.82 38.19
N ALA A 105 -30.52 -26.39 39.38
CA ALA A 105 -29.19 -26.90 39.73
C ALA A 105 -28.76 -28.08 38.84
N TRP A 106 -29.66 -29.01 38.55
CA TRP A 106 -29.45 -30.11 37.62
C TRP A 106 -29.15 -29.62 36.19
N ALA A 107 -29.94 -28.66 35.69
CA ALA A 107 -29.75 -28.10 34.36
C ALA A 107 -28.39 -27.36 34.23
N ILE A 108 -27.98 -26.63 35.28
CA ILE A 108 -26.65 -25.99 35.35
C ILE A 108 -25.56 -27.06 35.29
N SER A 109 -25.62 -28.08 36.16
CA SER A 109 -24.63 -29.18 36.21
C SER A 109 -24.54 -29.96 34.90
N THR A 110 -25.67 -30.23 34.23
CA THR A 110 -25.67 -30.88 32.90
C THR A 110 -25.03 -29.97 31.83
N VAL A 111 -25.25 -28.66 31.90
CA VAL A 111 -24.58 -27.71 31.00
C VAL A 111 -23.08 -27.63 31.30
N GLU A 112 -22.67 -27.64 32.57
CA GLU A 112 -21.25 -27.67 32.98
C GLU A 112 -20.53 -28.90 32.40
N GLU A 113 -21.10 -30.10 32.50
CA GLU A 113 -20.54 -31.32 31.90
C GLU A 113 -20.42 -31.24 30.37
N LEU A 114 -21.44 -30.70 29.69
CA LEU A 114 -21.42 -30.50 28.23
C LEU A 114 -20.34 -29.49 27.81
N LEU A 115 -20.23 -28.37 28.52
CA LEU A 115 -19.22 -27.33 28.30
C LEU A 115 -17.81 -27.88 28.53
N ASP A 116 -17.60 -28.72 29.56
CA ASP A 116 -16.30 -29.30 29.86
C ASP A 116 -15.83 -30.24 28.74
N ARG A 117 -16.72 -31.14 28.30
CA ARG A 117 -16.48 -32.07 27.19
C ARG A 117 -16.20 -31.35 25.87
N GLU A 118 -17.01 -30.34 25.53
CA GLU A 118 -16.81 -29.52 24.33
C GLU A 118 -15.50 -28.73 24.39
N ALA A 119 -15.23 -28.06 25.51
CA ALA A 119 -13.98 -27.33 25.70
C ALA A 119 -12.77 -28.25 25.56
N HIS A 120 -12.79 -29.45 26.15
CA HIS A 120 -11.72 -30.45 25.98
C HIS A 120 -11.53 -30.84 24.51
N GLY A 121 -12.62 -31.00 23.74
CA GLY A 121 -12.57 -31.25 22.29
C GLY A 121 -11.90 -30.11 21.50
N VAL A 122 -12.22 -28.87 21.84
CA VAL A 122 -11.65 -27.65 21.23
C VAL A 122 -10.17 -27.45 21.61
N VAL A 123 -9.80 -27.62 22.89
CA VAL A 123 -8.40 -27.46 23.35
C VAL A 123 -7.53 -28.71 23.20
N SER A 124 -8.00 -29.73 22.50
CA SER A 124 -7.21 -30.92 22.18
C SER A 124 -6.17 -30.63 21.09
N LYS A 125 -5.08 -31.41 21.01
CA LYS A 125 -4.09 -31.31 19.91
C LYS A 125 -4.72 -31.56 18.52
N LYS A 126 -5.83 -32.32 18.46
CA LYS A 126 -6.63 -32.53 17.24
C LYS A 126 -7.54 -31.32 16.92
N GLY A 127 -7.56 -30.30 17.77
CA GLY A 127 -8.36 -29.08 17.71
C GLY A 127 -7.81 -27.97 16.81
N GLY A 128 -6.71 -28.19 16.09
CA GLY A 128 -6.21 -27.27 15.05
C GLY A 128 -5.60 -25.94 15.54
N PHE A 129 -5.83 -25.54 16.79
CA PHE A 129 -5.35 -24.26 17.34
C PHE A 129 -3.99 -24.35 18.09
N HIS A 130 -3.40 -25.55 18.18
CA HIS A 130 -2.06 -25.77 18.76
C HIS A 130 -0.95 -25.44 17.77
N LEU A 131 -0.62 -24.16 17.67
CA LEU A 131 0.42 -23.68 16.78
C LEU A 131 1.82 -23.93 17.37
N ARG A 132 2.52 -24.99 16.94
CA ARG A 132 3.95 -25.20 17.25
C ARG A 132 4.80 -24.25 16.40
N ASN A 133 5.82 -23.62 16.98
CA ASN A 133 6.63 -22.60 16.29
C ASN A 133 7.27 -23.13 14.98
N LYS A 134 7.71 -24.39 14.97
CA LYS A 134 8.31 -25.05 13.80
C LYS A 134 7.33 -25.33 12.63
N ASP A 135 6.02 -25.24 12.89
CA ASP A 135 4.97 -25.54 11.91
C ASP A 135 4.35 -24.22 11.36
N VAL A 136 4.93 -23.04 11.67
CA VAL A 136 4.37 -21.72 11.29
C VAL A 136 5.04 -21.14 10.04
N THR A 137 4.21 -20.73 9.09
CA THR A 137 4.60 -19.93 7.92
C THR A 137 3.88 -18.59 7.93
N TRP A 138 4.41 -17.59 7.21
CA TRP A 138 3.72 -16.31 7.02
C TRP A 138 2.38 -16.46 6.29
N GLN A 139 2.31 -17.38 5.32
CA GLN A 139 1.05 -17.72 4.65
C GLN A 139 -0.02 -18.15 5.65
N PHE A 140 0.33 -18.97 6.65
CA PHE A 140 -0.59 -19.36 7.70
C PHE A 140 -1.05 -18.15 8.54
N VAL A 141 -0.11 -17.29 8.97
CA VAL A 141 -0.43 -16.07 9.74
C VAL A 141 -1.37 -15.13 8.97
N HIS A 142 -1.14 -14.92 7.67
CA HIS A 142 -2.01 -14.08 6.82
C HIS A 142 -3.36 -14.73 6.47
N SER A 143 -3.44 -16.06 6.46
CA SER A 143 -4.69 -16.82 6.24
C SER A 143 -5.61 -16.88 7.47
N PHE A 144 -5.18 -16.32 8.61
CA PHE A 144 -5.98 -16.31 9.82
C PHE A 144 -7.28 -15.51 9.62
N SER A 145 -8.41 -16.12 10.00
CA SER A 145 -9.71 -15.47 9.97
C SER A 145 -10.58 -15.88 11.15
N MET A 146 -11.37 -14.94 11.65
CA MET A 146 -12.40 -15.21 12.66
C MET A 146 -13.46 -16.20 12.15
N GLU A 147 -13.68 -16.25 10.83
CA GLU A 147 -14.57 -17.19 10.15
C GLU A 147 -14.15 -18.66 10.36
N ASN A 148 -12.87 -18.95 10.17
CA ASN A 148 -12.31 -20.30 10.38
C ASN A 148 -12.39 -20.72 11.85
N ILE A 149 -12.18 -19.78 12.77
CA ILE A 149 -12.31 -20.03 14.22
C ILE A 149 -13.75 -20.36 14.58
N LEU A 150 -14.71 -19.57 14.08
CA LEU A 150 -16.13 -19.74 14.37
C LEU A 150 -16.67 -21.06 13.83
N SER A 151 -16.31 -21.44 12.60
CA SER A 151 -16.67 -22.74 12.00
C SER A 151 -16.22 -23.93 12.87
N LEU A 152 -15.01 -23.86 13.43
CA LEU A 152 -14.47 -24.92 14.28
C LEU A 152 -15.13 -24.94 15.68
N LEU A 153 -15.47 -23.78 16.23
CA LEU A 153 -16.27 -23.66 17.45
C LEU A 153 -17.71 -24.15 17.25
N GLU A 154 -18.35 -23.88 16.11
CA GLU A 154 -19.67 -24.44 15.77
C GLU A 154 -19.62 -25.98 15.71
N THR A 155 -18.58 -26.53 15.08
CA THR A 155 -18.43 -27.98 14.88
C THR A 155 -18.13 -28.74 16.18
N ARG A 156 -17.42 -28.13 17.14
CA ARG A 156 -16.88 -28.83 18.33
C ARG A 156 -17.29 -28.27 19.68
N GLY A 157 -17.91 -27.09 19.69
CA GLY A 157 -18.25 -26.30 20.88
C GLY A 157 -19.57 -25.57 20.73
N SER A 158 -20.59 -26.23 20.16
CA SER A 158 -21.88 -25.62 19.85
C SER A 158 -22.62 -25.13 21.10
N THR A 159 -22.52 -25.85 22.23
CA THR A 159 -23.05 -25.44 23.53
C THR A 159 -22.26 -24.26 24.10
N VAL A 160 -20.92 -24.30 24.03
CA VAL A 160 -20.04 -23.17 24.42
C VAL A 160 -20.41 -21.91 23.66
N LEU A 161 -20.52 -21.99 22.33
CA LEU A 161 -20.90 -20.88 21.46
C LEU A 161 -22.30 -20.34 21.81
N ARG A 162 -23.28 -21.24 22.04
CA ARG A 162 -24.64 -20.86 22.43
C ARG A 162 -24.69 -20.16 23.79
N VAL A 163 -23.88 -20.57 24.77
CA VAL A 163 -23.79 -19.93 26.09
C VAL A 163 -23.07 -18.57 26.01
N LEU A 164 -21.97 -18.46 25.26
CA LEU A 164 -21.29 -17.18 25.07
C LEU A 164 -22.14 -16.19 24.27
N ALA A 165 -22.87 -16.65 23.25
CA ALA A 165 -23.89 -15.85 22.56
C ALA A 165 -25.05 -15.49 23.49
N ALA A 166 -25.32 -16.32 24.51
CA ALA A 166 -26.33 -16.00 25.52
C ALA A 166 -25.95 -14.83 26.44
N ILE A 167 -24.65 -14.63 26.66
CA ILE A 167 -24.06 -13.53 27.45
C ILE A 167 -23.88 -12.27 26.58
N ALA A 168 -23.29 -12.42 25.39
CA ALA A 168 -22.86 -11.29 24.55
C ALA A 168 -23.98 -10.64 23.71
N VAL A 169 -25.04 -11.37 23.35
CA VAL A 169 -26.09 -10.88 22.43
C VAL A 169 -27.46 -10.82 23.14
N PRO A 170 -28.13 -9.65 23.21
CA PRO A 170 -29.46 -9.52 23.82
C PRO A 170 -30.49 -10.44 23.17
N LYS A 171 -31.46 -10.96 23.94
CA LYS A 171 -32.48 -11.93 23.46
C LYS A 171 -33.20 -11.47 22.19
N LYS A 172 -33.48 -10.17 22.03
CA LYS A 172 -34.14 -9.58 20.84
C LYS A 172 -33.31 -9.66 19.53
N ARG A 173 -31.99 -9.89 19.62
CA ARG A 173 -31.05 -9.95 18.48
C ARG A 173 -30.42 -11.32 18.29
N ARG A 174 -30.91 -12.34 19.01
CA ARG A 174 -30.39 -13.71 18.97
C ARG A 174 -31.36 -14.59 18.17
N PRO A 175 -30.87 -15.53 17.34
CA PRO A 175 -31.72 -16.54 16.73
C PRO A 175 -32.51 -17.31 17.80
N ASP A 176 -33.76 -17.67 17.49
CA ASP A 176 -34.56 -18.50 18.41
C ASP A 176 -34.13 -19.97 18.33
N VAL A 177 -34.54 -20.78 19.31
CA VAL A 177 -34.20 -22.21 19.39
C VAL A 177 -34.61 -22.96 18.13
N ALA A 178 -35.79 -22.66 17.59
CA ALA A 178 -36.30 -23.24 16.35
C ALA A 178 -35.54 -22.77 15.08
N GLU A 179 -34.71 -21.73 15.16
CA GLU A 179 -33.83 -21.30 14.07
C GLU A 179 -32.45 -21.95 14.17
N LEU A 180 -31.92 -22.09 15.39
CA LEU A 180 -30.68 -22.82 15.67
C LEU A 180 -30.78 -24.31 15.30
N GLU A 181 -31.98 -24.88 15.36
CA GLU A 181 -32.27 -26.28 15.01
C GLU A 181 -32.53 -26.50 13.50
N LYS A 182 -32.52 -25.44 12.67
CA LYS A 182 -32.67 -25.58 11.20
C LYS A 182 -31.40 -26.16 10.57
N PRO A 183 -31.51 -27.17 9.68
CA PRO A 183 -30.35 -27.64 8.93
C PRO A 183 -29.78 -26.51 8.05
N GLY A 184 -28.48 -26.25 8.20
CA GLY A 184 -27.77 -25.17 7.51
C GLY A 184 -27.65 -23.85 8.29
N PHE A 185 -28.20 -23.73 9.51
CA PHE A 185 -27.91 -22.57 10.36
C PHE A 185 -26.42 -22.50 10.73
N SER A 186 -25.81 -21.32 10.59
CA SER A 186 -24.45 -21.04 11.04
C SER A 186 -24.27 -19.55 11.33
N TYR A 187 -23.62 -19.21 12.44
CA TYR A 187 -23.20 -17.85 12.79
C TYR A 187 -22.11 -17.33 11.84
N LYS A 188 -21.43 -18.21 11.08
CA LYS A 188 -20.53 -17.86 9.97
C LYS A 188 -21.11 -16.80 9.04
N THR A 189 -22.42 -16.90 8.76
CA THR A 189 -23.16 -15.96 7.89
C THR A 189 -23.00 -14.49 8.29
N HIS A 190 -22.79 -14.20 9.58
CA HIS A 190 -22.50 -12.85 10.07
C HIS A 190 -21.17 -12.30 9.54
N PHE A 191 -20.13 -13.14 9.46
CA PHE A 191 -18.81 -12.76 8.95
C PHE A 191 -18.77 -12.66 7.42
N SER A 192 -19.64 -13.37 6.72
CA SER A 192 -19.82 -13.29 5.26
C SER A 192 -20.54 -12.02 4.77
N GLN A 193 -21.14 -11.22 5.67
CA GLN A 193 -21.76 -9.94 5.32
C GLN A 193 -20.71 -8.82 5.16
N HIS A 194 -20.97 -7.85 4.29
CA HIS A 194 -20.11 -6.67 4.15
C HIS A 194 -19.92 -5.92 5.48
N VAL A 195 -18.72 -5.38 5.70
CA VAL A 195 -18.42 -4.57 6.88
C VAL A 195 -19.20 -3.26 6.80
N PRO A 196 -19.90 -2.82 7.87
CA PRO A 196 -20.59 -1.53 7.88
C PRO A 196 -19.63 -0.37 7.59
N SER A 197 -19.92 0.43 6.58
CA SER A 197 -19.14 1.61 6.22
C SER A 197 -19.59 2.84 7.00
N GLY A 198 -18.72 3.42 7.83
CA GLY A 198 -18.99 4.70 8.48
C GLY A 198 -17.87 5.18 9.41
N ARG A 199 -17.43 6.43 9.25
CA ARG A 199 -16.68 7.13 10.30
C ARG A 199 -17.64 7.46 11.44
N GLY A 200 -17.25 7.20 12.69
CA GLY A 200 -17.97 7.61 13.89
C GLY A 200 -19.09 6.69 14.42
N ASN A 201 -19.52 5.64 13.69
CA ASN A 201 -20.63 4.77 14.12
C ASN A 201 -20.31 3.25 14.11
N ASN A 202 -19.02 2.89 14.22
CA ASN A 202 -18.59 1.49 14.40
C ASN A 202 -18.94 0.95 15.79
N SER A 203 -20.21 0.58 15.99
CA SER A 203 -20.64 -0.12 17.21
C SER A 203 -19.83 -1.41 17.39
N ARG A 204 -19.34 -1.67 18.62
CA ARG A 204 -18.56 -2.88 18.95
C ARG A 204 -19.28 -4.14 18.48
N ASN A 205 -18.64 -4.93 17.61
CA ASN A 205 -19.25 -6.12 17.03
C ASN A 205 -19.31 -7.26 18.09
N PRO A 206 -20.50 -7.67 18.58
CA PRO A 206 -20.61 -8.59 19.70
C PRO A 206 -20.11 -10.00 19.35
N TYR A 207 -20.14 -10.38 18.07
CA TYR A 207 -19.62 -11.68 17.61
C TYR A 207 -18.08 -11.71 17.56
N VAL A 208 -17.42 -10.58 17.29
CA VAL A 208 -15.96 -10.47 17.41
C VAL A 208 -15.55 -10.54 18.87
N ILE A 209 -16.25 -9.82 19.76
CA ILE A 209 -16.02 -9.90 21.22
C ILE A 209 -16.23 -11.33 21.73
N LEU A 210 -17.30 -12.01 21.29
CA LEU A 210 -17.58 -13.40 21.64
C LEU A 210 -16.44 -14.33 21.27
N LEU A 211 -15.91 -14.22 20.04
CA LEU A 211 -14.82 -15.08 19.57
C LEU A 211 -13.53 -14.81 20.35
N VAL A 212 -13.18 -13.54 20.59
CA VAL A 212 -12.03 -13.19 21.42
C VAL A 212 -12.20 -13.74 22.85
N ALA A 213 -13.38 -13.59 23.45
CA ALA A 213 -13.68 -14.17 24.77
C ALA A 213 -13.58 -15.71 24.77
N ALA A 214 -14.08 -16.39 23.74
CA ALA A 214 -13.93 -17.83 23.58
C ALA A 214 -12.45 -18.24 23.53
N MET A 215 -11.63 -17.55 22.74
CA MET A 215 -10.19 -17.83 22.62
C MET A 215 -9.42 -17.55 23.93
N LEU A 216 -9.80 -16.52 24.68
CA LEU A 216 -9.25 -16.24 26.02
C LEU A 216 -9.60 -17.35 27.02
N LEU A 217 -10.86 -17.79 27.06
CA LEU A 217 -11.31 -18.86 27.96
C LEU A 217 -10.66 -20.21 27.60
N MET A 218 -10.52 -20.52 26.30
CA MET A 218 -9.83 -21.73 25.84
C MET A 218 -8.32 -21.69 26.15
N HIS A 219 -7.68 -20.52 26.05
CA HIS A 219 -6.29 -20.32 26.50
C HIS A 219 -6.14 -20.52 28.02
N ALA A 220 -7.05 -19.97 28.83
CA ALA A 220 -7.04 -20.17 30.28
C ALA A 220 -7.20 -21.65 30.68
N ARG A 221 -7.94 -22.44 29.89
CA ARG A 221 -8.07 -23.90 30.09
C ARG A 221 -6.87 -24.70 29.58
N ASN A 222 -6.15 -24.21 28.58
CA ASN A 222 -4.94 -24.85 28.04
C ASN A 222 -3.96 -23.79 27.53
N ALA A 223 -2.89 -23.54 28.30
CA ALA A 223 -1.88 -22.54 27.98
C ALA A 223 -1.14 -22.76 26.65
N HIS A 224 -1.28 -23.93 26.00
CA HIS A 224 -0.75 -24.17 24.65
C HIS A 224 -1.67 -23.72 23.51
N PHE A 225 -2.96 -23.45 23.80
CA PHE A 225 -3.90 -22.82 22.86
C PHE A 225 -3.49 -21.35 22.69
N THR A 226 -2.64 -21.05 21.71
CA THR A 226 -1.91 -19.77 21.63
C THR A 226 -1.99 -19.09 20.27
N LEU A 227 -2.77 -19.63 19.31
CA LEU A 227 -2.83 -19.10 17.94
C LEU A 227 -3.14 -17.61 17.90
N PHE A 228 -4.27 -17.21 18.52
CA PHE A 228 -4.71 -15.81 18.55
C PHE A 228 -3.70 -14.91 19.26
N GLN A 229 -3.22 -15.33 20.43
CA GLN A 229 -2.23 -14.61 21.23
C GLN A 229 -0.90 -14.38 20.48
N LYS A 230 -0.48 -15.34 19.65
CA LYS A 230 0.70 -15.22 18.78
C LYS A 230 0.47 -14.20 17.66
N ILE A 231 -0.70 -14.21 17.04
CA ILE A 231 -1.05 -13.27 15.96
C ILE A 231 -1.17 -11.85 16.49
N VAL A 232 -1.83 -11.65 17.64
CA VAL A 232 -1.85 -10.35 18.34
C VAL A 232 -0.43 -9.91 18.70
N GLY A 233 0.42 -10.81 19.20
CA GLY A 233 1.83 -10.51 19.48
C GLY A 233 2.64 -10.08 18.25
N VAL A 234 2.44 -10.72 17.09
CA VAL A 234 3.08 -10.33 15.83
C VAL A 234 2.54 -8.99 15.32
N TRP A 235 1.25 -8.74 15.44
CA TRP A 235 0.64 -7.45 15.08
C TRP A 235 1.18 -6.30 15.95
N LEU A 236 1.25 -6.49 17.28
CA LEU A 236 1.90 -5.53 18.20
C LEU A 236 3.37 -5.27 17.82
N PHE A 237 4.07 -6.28 17.29
CA PHE A 237 5.48 -6.15 16.89
C PHE A 237 5.64 -5.33 15.61
N ALA A 238 4.77 -5.58 14.62
CA ALA A 238 4.66 -4.78 13.40
C ALA A 238 4.31 -3.32 13.70
N GLN A 239 3.44 -3.09 14.69
CA GLN A 239 3.06 -1.76 15.19
C GLN A 239 4.11 -1.11 16.11
N THR A 240 5.30 -1.70 16.28
CA THR A 240 6.40 -1.17 17.13
C THR A 240 6.00 -0.92 18.59
N ALA A 241 5.05 -1.69 19.14
CA ALA A 241 4.57 -1.53 20.50
C ALA A 241 5.69 -1.74 21.54
N ALA A 242 5.65 -0.97 22.64
CA ALA A 242 6.62 -1.04 23.72
C ALA A 242 6.56 -2.37 24.49
N HIS A 243 7.67 -2.79 25.10
CA HIS A 243 7.78 -4.07 25.83
C HIS A 243 6.74 -4.22 26.96
N SER A 244 6.45 -3.12 27.67
CA SER A 244 5.42 -3.04 28.73
C SER A 244 4.03 -3.47 28.26
N VAL A 245 3.67 -3.17 27.00
CA VAL A 245 2.38 -3.53 26.40
C VAL A 245 2.24 -5.06 26.31
N TYR A 246 3.31 -5.78 25.97
CA TYR A 246 3.31 -7.26 25.95
C TYR A 246 3.22 -7.86 27.35
N ALA A 247 3.84 -7.24 28.35
CA ALA A 247 3.78 -7.71 29.73
C ALA A 247 2.33 -7.64 30.26
N VAL A 248 1.65 -6.51 30.05
CA VAL A 248 0.25 -6.31 30.44
C VAL A 248 -0.68 -7.22 29.64
N LEU A 249 -0.64 -7.17 28.30
CA LEU A 249 -1.53 -7.97 27.44
C LEU A 249 -1.26 -9.48 27.55
N GLY A 250 -0.04 -9.89 27.85
CA GLY A 250 0.31 -11.26 28.20
C GLY A 250 -0.32 -11.71 29.51
N ARG A 251 -0.34 -10.84 30.54
CA ARG A 251 -0.91 -11.18 31.85
C ARG A 251 -2.43 -11.39 31.82
N VAL A 252 -3.14 -10.70 30.92
CA VAL A 252 -4.58 -10.89 30.65
C VAL A 252 -4.88 -11.87 29.50
N GLY A 253 -3.86 -12.52 28.93
CA GLY A 253 -4.01 -13.58 27.94
C GLY A 253 -4.37 -13.12 26.52
N LEU A 254 -4.30 -11.83 26.22
CA LEU A 254 -4.55 -11.24 24.88
C LEU A 254 -3.36 -11.40 23.93
N SER A 255 -2.14 -11.44 24.46
CA SER A 255 -0.89 -11.66 23.71
C SER A 255 -0.09 -12.80 24.33
N VAL A 256 0.89 -13.34 23.60
CA VAL A 256 2.01 -14.09 24.22
C VAL A 256 3.08 -13.12 24.74
N SER A 257 4.02 -13.62 25.55
CA SER A 257 5.16 -12.82 26.01
C SER A 257 6.05 -12.37 24.84
N TYR A 258 6.72 -11.23 25.00
CA TYR A 258 7.61 -10.67 23.97
C TYR A 258 8.66 -11.68 23.47
N THR A 259 9.31 -12.41 24.39
CA THR A 259 10.25 -13.50 24.06
C THR A 259 9.62 -14.60 23.19
N THR A 260 8.34 -14.91 23.41
CA THR A 260 7.61 -15.87 22.57
C THR A 260 7.37 -15.34 21.17
N VAL A 261 7.09 -14.03 21.03
CA VAL A 261 7.00 -13.36 19.72
C VAL A 261 8.35 -13.40 19.01
N LEU A 262 9.46 -13.05 19.69
CA LEU A 262 10.80 -13.10 19.09
C LEU A 262 11.17 -14.51 18.58
N ASN A 263 10.90 -15.55 19.38
CA ASN A 263 11.17 -16.93 19.00
C ASN A 263 10.27 -17.40 17.84
N LEU A 264 9.06 -16.85 17.71
CA LEU A 264 8.18 -17.10 16.57
C LEU A 264 8.72 -16.41 15.30
N LEU A 265 9.14 -15.15 15.41
CA LEU A 265 9.69 -14.37 14.29
C LEU A 265 11.00 -14.96 13.76
N ARG A 266 11.92 -15.38 14.64
CA ARG A 266 13.14 -16.12 14.24
C ARG A 266 12.80 -17.41 13.46
N SER A 267 11.77 -18.15 13.90
CA SER A 267 11.31 -19.36 13.20
C SER A 267 10.72 -19.03 11.81
N LEU A 268 10.00 -17.92 11.69
CA LEU A 268 9.47 -17.41 10.43
C LEU A 268 10.59 -16.94 9.49
N SER A 269 11.60 -16.23 9.99
CA SER A 269 12.79 -15.85 9.23
C SER A 269 13.57 -17.05 8.71
N ASN A 270 13.71 -18.11 9.50
CA ASN A 270 14.32 -19.36 9.04
C ASN A 270 13.51 -20.01 7.92
N SER A 271 12.17 -19.99 8.00
CA SER A 271 11.32 -20.41 6.89
C SER A 271 11.47 -19.53 5.65
N ALA A 272 11.66 -18.22 5.80
CA ALA A 272 11.91 -17.28 4.71
C ALA A 272 13.27 -17.53 4.04
N LYS A 273 14.35 -17.69 4.83
CA LYS A 273 15.69 -18.09 4.34
C LYS A 273 15.65 -19.38 3.51
N VAL A 274 14.86 -20.38 3.92
CA VAL A 274 14.67 -21.63 3.14
C VAL A 274 13.91 -21.38 1.83
N ALA A 275 12.87 -20.55 1.84
CA ALA A 275 12.12 -20.19 0.62
C ALA A 275 12.97 -19.40 -0.38
N VAL A 276 13.74 -18.42 0.11
CA VAL A 276 14.73 -17.63 -0.65
C VAL A 276 15.73 -18.55 -1.36
N ARG A 277 16.37 -19.47 -0.63
CA ARG A 277 17.36 -20.39 -1.21
C ARG A 277 16.77 -21.33 -2.26
N ARG A 278 15.55 -21.84 -2.03
CA ARG A 278 14.81 -22.63 -3.02
C ARG A 278 14.51 -21.81 -4.29
N THR A 279 14.19 -20.53 -4.15
CA THR A 279 13.97 -19.62 -5.29
C THR A 279 15.28 -19.37 -6.05
N ALA A 280 16.38 -19.16 -5.34
CA ALA A 280 17.71 -18.99 -5.93
C ALA A 280 18.13 -20.20 -6.79
N THR A 281 17.87 -21.43 -6.34
CA THR A 281 18.17 -22.65 -7.13
C THR A 281 17.37 -22.77 -8.43
N ALA A 282 16.23 -22.08 -8.55
CA ALA A 282 15.45 -22.04 -9.79
C ALA A 282 16.02 -21.06 -10.84
N ARG A 283 17.02 -20.24 -10.48
CA ARG A 283 17.73 -19.29 -11.37
C ARG A 283 16.84 -18.24 -12.07
N ALA A 284 15.57 -18.14 -11.67
CA ALA A 284 14.56 -17.28 -12.26
C ALA A 284 14.25 -16.10 -11.33
N PHE A 285 15.23 -15.22 -11.10
CA PHE A 285 15.06 -14.10 -10.18
C PHE A 285 15.81 -12.82 -10.61
N LEU A 286 15.27 -11.69 -10.17
CA LEU A 286 15.91 -10.37 -10.18
C LEU A 286 16.27 -10.01 -8.74
N ALA A 287 17.45 -9.45 -8.52
CA ALA A 287 17.85 -8.86 -7.25
C ALA A 287 17.72 -7.34 -7.33
N ILE A 288 17.07 -6.71 -6.37
CA ILE A 288 17.05 -5.25 -6.23
C ILE A 288 17.53 -4.85 -4.85
N TYR A 289 18.43 -3.88 -4.78
CA TYR A 289 18.93 -3.34 -3.53
C TYR A 289 19.09 -1.82 -3.60
N ASP A 290 19.05 -1.18 -2.43
CA ASP A 290 19.12 0.27 -2.27
C ASP A 290 19.58 0.61 -0.84
N ASN A 291 20.00 1.86 -0.63
CA ASN A 291 20.76 2.30 0.53
C ASN A 291 19.87 2.59 1.76
N LEU A 292 20.21 1.96 2.89
CA LEU A 292 19.50 2.04 4.16
C LEU A 292 20.28 2.89 5.16
N ASN A 293 20.10 4.20 5.08
CA ASN A 293 20.79 5.15 5.96
C ASN A 293 19.91 5.61 7.15
N ARG A 294 20.53 5.79 8.32
CA ARG A 294 19.93 6.39 9.53
C ARG A 294 20.94 7.29 10.23
N LYS A 295 20.65 8.59 10.25
CA LYS A 295 21.34 9.57 11.10
C LYS A 295 20.84 9.44 12.54
N SER A 296 21.72 9.03 13.46
CA SER A 296 21.51 9.14 14.90
C SER A 296 21.95 10.54 15.33
N ARG A 297 21.00 11.34 15.82
CA ARG A 297 21.27 12.69 16.29
C ARG A 297 21.66 12.69 17.75
N VAL A 298 22.68 13.46 18.10
CA VAL A 298 22.96 13.80 19.49
C VAL A 298 22.23 15.11 19.78
N TRP A 299 21.17 15.04 20.60
CA TRP A 299 20.26 16.17 20.80
C TRP A 299 20.87 17.29 21.64
N ASP A 300 21.80 16.94 22.53
CA ASP A 300 22.60 17.87 23.33
C ASP A 300 24.05 17.36 23.31
N PRO A 301 24.87 17.80 22.34
CA PRO A 301 26.18 17.20 22.07
C PRO A 301 27.29 17.77 22.96
N ASP A 302 27.97 16.88 23.69
CA ASP A 302 29.19 17.20 24.43
C ASP A 302 30.38 17.49 23.51
N LEU A 303 31.46 18.07 24.07
CA LEU A 303 32.64 18.49 23.31
C LEU A 303 33.33 17.31 22.58
N GLY A 304 33.05 17.19 21.28
CA GLY A 304 33.61 16.16 20.39
C GLY A 304 32.59 15.15 19.89
N GLU A 305 31.39 15.11 20.47
CA GLU A 305 30.28 14.31 19.97
C GLU A 305 29.74 14.89 18.65
N LYS A 306 29.33 13.99 17.75
CA LYS A 306 28.80 14.32 16.42
C LYS A 306 27.72 13.33 16.04
N ASP A 307 26.78 13.78 15.22
CA ASP A 307 25.76 12.91 14.64
C ASP A 307 26.39 11.72 13.89
N ILE A 308 25.99 10.50 14.26
CA ILE A 308 26.50 9.27 13.65
C ILE A 308 25.57 8.85 12.52
N MET A 309 26.11 8.75 11.30
CA MET A 309 25.39 8.21 10.15
C MET A 309 25.63 6.69 10.06
N TYR A 310 24.62 5.91 10.46
CA TYR A 310 24.59 4.48 10.17
C TYR A 310 24.23 4.30 8.71
N ASN A 311 25.13 3.66 7.94
CA ASN A 311 24.87 3.28 6.55
C ASN A 311 24.64 1.77 6.50
N GLY A 312 23.98 1.31 5.45
CA GLY A 312 23.74 -0.11 5.24
C GLY A 312 23.01 -0.34 3.93
N THR A 313 22.79 -1.59 3.55
CA THR A 313 22.08 -1.94 2.32
C THR A 313 20.90 -2.85 2.63
N ALA A 314 19.75 -2.57 2.02
CA ALA A 314 18.59 -3.46 2.03
C ALA A 314 18.39 -4.05 0.64
N ALA A 315 18.01 -5.34 0.57
CA ALA A 315 17.80 -6.04 -0.70
C ALA A 315 16.49 -6.85 -0.71
N THR A 316 15.95 -7.09 -1.90
CA THR A 316 14.78 -7.95 -2.16
C THR A 316 15.04 -8.80 -3.41
N LEU A 317 14.72 -10.09 -3.35
CA LEU A 317 14.59 -10.92 -4.55
C LEU A 317 13.17 -10.88 -5.10
N VAL A 318 13.07 -10.86 -6.42
CA VAL A 318 11.82 -10.89 -7.19
C VAL A 318 11.81 -12.13 -8.08
N GLU A 319 10.76 -12.95 -8.03
CA GLU A 319 10.61 -14.08 -8.96
C GLU A 319 10.30 -13.58 -10.37
N LEU A 320 11.05 -14.08 -11.35
CA LEU A 320 10.77 -13.87 -12.77
C LEU A 320 9.65 -14.81 -13.23
N GLU A 321 8.71 -14.27 -14.01
CA GLU A 321 7.65 -15.05 -14.67
C GLU A 321 7.59 -14.67 -16.15
N ASP A 322 6.78 -15.42 -16.92
CA ASP A 322 6.46 -15.13 -18.32
C ASP A 322 7.70 -15.09 -19.25
N CYS A 323 8.79 -15.77 -18.88
CA CYS A 323 10.04 -15.89 -19.63
C CYS A 323 10.56 -17.34 -19.69
N ASP A 324 11.21 -17.71 -20.79
CA ASP A 324 12.04 -18.92 -20.86
C ASP A 324 13.41 -18.58 -20.24
N VAL A 325 13.70 -19.17 -19.08
CA VAL A 325 14.89 -18.83 -18.29
C VAL A 325 16.18 -19.30 -18.96
N GLU A 326 16.15 -20.45 -19.66
CA GLU A 326 17.34 -21.01 -20.31
C GLU A 326 17.72 -20.21 -21.56
N GLN A 327 16.72 -19.78 -22.34
CA GLN A 327 16.95 -18.96 -23.54
C GLN A 327 17.21 -17.47 -23.23
N ALA A 328 16.55 -16.91 -22.22
CA ALA A 328 16.70 -15.48 -21.89
C ALA A 328 18.02 -15.19 -21.17
N PHE A 329 18.48 -16.08 -20.30
CA PHE A 329 19.64 -15.83 -19.43
C PHE A 329 20.91 -16.59 -19.86
N ASP A 330 21.00 -17.00 -21.13
CA ASP A 330 22.25 -17.54 -21.69
C ASP A 330 23.32 -16.44 -21.83
N VAL A 331 24.28 -16.49 -20.89
CA VAL A 331 25.48 -15.64 -20.85
C VAL A 331 26.27 -15.70 -22.16
N LYS A 332 26.29 -16.83 -22.89
CA LYS A 332 27.05 -16.98 -24.13
C LYS A 332 26.49 -16.10 -25.24
N VAL A 333 25.17 -16.13 -25.45
CA VAL A 333 24.50 -15.32 -26.47
C VAL A 333 24.78 -13.84 -26.27
N LEU A 334 24.73 -13.36 -25.02
CA LEU A 334 25.06 -11.97 -24.68
C LEU A 334 26.54 -11.63 -24.91
N ARG A 335 27.47 -12.56 -24.59
CA ARG A 335 28.91 -12.39 -24.86
C ARG A 335 29.21 -12.36 -26.36
N GLU A 336 28.58 -13.25 -27.14
CA GLU A 336 28.71 -13.31 -28.60
C GLU A 336 28.14 -12.06 -29.29
N ALA A 337 27.01 -11.53 -28.82
CA ALA A 337 26.46 -10.27 -29.31
C ALA A 337 27.40 -9.08 -29.02
N ARG A 338 27.91 -8.98 -27.78
CA ARG A 338 28.90 -7.94 -27.40
C ARG A 338 30.20 -8.01 -28.19
N ALA A 339 30.69 -9.23 -28.48
CA ALA A 339 31.91 -9.44 -29.24
C ALA A 339 31.84 -8.96 -30.72
N LYS A 340 30.63 -8.73 -31.26
CA LYS A 340 30.45 -8.08 -32.58
C LYS A 340 30.69 -6.57 -32.53
N GLU A 341 30.64 -5.98 -31.34
CA GLU A 341 30.75 -4.55 -31.10
C GLU A 341 29.74 -3.70 -31.91
N ASP A 342 28.56 -4.27 -32.21
CA ASP A 342 27.54 -3.65 -33.07
C ASP A 342 27.05 -2.29 -32.54
N ARG A 343 27.23 -2.00 -31.23
CA ARG A 343 27.04 -0.65 -30.65
C ARG A 343 27.90 0.46 -31.29
N LYS A 344 28.92 0.13 -32.08
CA LYS A 344 29.64 1.09 -32.95
C LYS A 344 28.74 1.72 -34.01
N LYS A 345 27.58 1.11 -34.31
CA LYS A 345 26.56 1.60 -35.24
C LYS A 345 25.57 2.59 -34.58
N LEU A 346 25.72 2.90 -33.30
CA LEU A 346 24.87 3.88 -32.60
C LEU A 346 24.99 5.26 -33.26
N THR A 347 23.87 5.75 -33.80
CA THR A 347 23.71 7.09 -34.38
C THR A 347 22.58 7.86 -33.71
N ILE A 348 22.46 9.16 -34.00
CA ILE A 348 21.27 9.93 -33.60
C ILE A 348 20.00 9.34 -34.23
N ASP A 349 20.06 8.87 -35.48
CA ASP A 349 18.94 8.16 -36.12
C ASP A 349 18.53 6.91 -35.35
N THR A 350 19.48 6.19 -34.75
CA THR A 350 19.18 5.03 -33.90
C THR A 350 18.38 5.46 -32.66
N LEU A 351 18.70 6.61 -32.06
CA LEU A 351 17.96 7.12 -30.91
C LEU A 351 16.58 7.68 -31.30
N TYR A 352 16.52 8.44 -32.39
CA TYR A 352 15.30 9.12 -32.83
C TYR A 352 14.25 8.15 -33.38
N ASN A 353 14.66 7.16 -34.18
CA ASN A 353 13.74 6.17 -34.77
C ASN A 353 13.16 5.19 -33.74
N ARG A 354 13.63 5.18 -32.49
CA ARG A 354 13.00 4.42 -31.38
C ARG A 354 11.76 5.10 -30.82
N ILE A 355 11.55 6.39 -31.11
CA ILE A 355 10.34 7.10 -30.72
C ILE A 355 9.25 6.76 -31.74
N ASP A 356 8.28 5.95 -31.33
CA ASP A 356 7.03 5.76 -32.09
C ASP A 356 6.15 7.00 -31.89
N TRP A 357 6.46 8.05 -32.67
CA TRP A 357 5.74 9.33 -32.67
C TRP A 357 4.26 9.17 -33.02
N ALA A 358 3.94 8.27 -33.95
CA ALA A 358 2.55 8.02 -34.34
C ALA A 358 1.74 7.47 -33.17
N ARG A 359 2.29 6.50 -32.44
CA ARG A 359 1.67 5.95 -31.24
C ARG A 359 1.64 6.96 -30.09
N LEU A 360 2.73 7.68 -29.86
CA LEU A 360 2.82 8.68 -28.80
C LEU A 360 1.78 9.79 -28.98
N ASN A 361 1.62 10.30 -30.21
CA ASN A 361 0.63 11.32 -30.52
C ASN A 361 -0.81 10.80 -30.40
N ALA A 362 -1.07 9.53 -30.75
CA ALA A 362 -2.37 8.89 -30.55
C ALA A 362 -2.69 8.68 -29.05
N VAL A 363 -1.70 8.26 -28.26
CA VAL A 363 -1.77 8.14 -26.79
C VAL A 363 -2.04 9.48 -26.13
N ILE A 364 -1.34 10.55 -26.53
CA ILE A 364 -1.56 11.91 -26.01
C ILE A 364 -2.98 12.39 -26.32
N ALA A 365 -3.48 12.20 -27.56
CA ALA A 365 -4.86 12.56 -27.90
C ALA A 365 -5.90 11.75 -27.08
N MET A 366 -5.62 10.47 -26.80
CA MET A 366 -6.48 9.65 -25.93
C MET A 366 -6.48 10.14 -24.48
N HIS A 367 -5.34 10.65 -23.97
CA HIS A 367 -5.26 11.28 -22.65
C HIS A 367 -5.99 12.62 -22.58
N VAL A 368 -5.87 13.45 -23.62
CA VAL A 368 -6.64 14.69 -23.77
C VAL A 368 -8.15 14.39 -23.69
N LEU A 369 -8.61 13.35 -24.40
CA LEU A 369 -10.00 12.88 -24.33
C LEU A 369 -10.38 12.34 -22.95
N ASN A 370 -9.49 11.59 -22.29
CA ASN A 370 -9.74 11.02 -20.96
C ASN A 370 -9.85 12.12 -19.87
N ILE A 371 -9.02 13.17 -19.95
CA ILE A 371 -9.09 14.35 -19.05
C ILE A 371 -10.42 15.08 -19.23
N LEU A 372 -10.88 15.28 -20.47
CA LEU A 372 -12.20 15.85 -20.74
C LEU A 372 -13.32 14.97 -20.16
N THR A 373 -13.21 13.65 -20.33
CA THR A 373 -14.18 12.67 -19.85
C THR A 373 -14.19 12.55 -18.32
N GLU A 374 -13.07 12.80 -17.63
CA GLU A 374 -13.00 12.94 -16.17
C GLU A 374 -13.76 14.18 -15.66
N ALA A 375 -13.69 15.29 -16.39
CA ALA A 375 -14.26 16.57 -15.97
C ALA A 375 -15.75 16.76 -16.35
N VAL A 376 -16.24 16.02 -17.35
CA VAL A 376 -17.58 16.19 -17.93
C VAL A 376 -18.43 14.92 -17.78
N PRO A 377 -19.36 14.86 -16.81
CA PRO A 377 -20.16 13.65 -16.54
C PRO A 377 -21.03 13.17 -17.72
N ALA A 378 -21.40 14.07 -18.64
CA ALA A 378 -22.13 13.70 -19.85
C ALA A 378 -21.34 12.79 -20.81
N LEU A 379 -20.00 12.80 -20.72
CA LEU A 379 -19.10 12.01 -21.56
C LEU A 379 -18.67 10.70 -20.91
N GLU A 380 -19.05 10.43 -19.65
CA GLU A 380 -18.71 9.22 -18.89
C GLU A 380 -19.02 7.92 -19.65
N ILE A 381 -20.03 7.93 -20.52
CA ILE A 381 -20.41 6.84 -21.42
C ILE A 381 -19.28 6.36 -22.35
N HIS A 382 -18.27 7.20 -22.61
CA HIS A 382 -17.13 6.86 -23.47
C HIS A 382 -15.95 6.27 -22.70
N ARG A 383 -15.97 6.28 -21.36
CA ARG A 383 -14.86 5.83 -20.51
C ARG A 383 -14.44 4.38 -20.77
N GLU A 384 -15.41 3.49 -21.02
CA GLU A 384 -15.12 2.09 -21.34
C GLU A 384 -14.36 1.96 -22.67
N ASN A 385 -14.77 2.68 -23.71
CA ASN A 385 -14.08 2.72 -25.00
C ASN A 385 -12.65 3.28 -24.87
N ILE A 386 -12.46 4.35 -24.09
CA ILE A 386 -11.12 4.93 -23.81
C ILE A 386 -10.22 3.89 -23.14
N CYS A 387 -10.72 3.20 -22.11
CA CYS A 387 -9.98 2.14 -21.43
C CYS A 387 -9.63 1.00 -22.40
N GLU A 388 -10.53 0.63 -23.30
CA GLU A 388 -10.30 -0.45 -24.25
C GLU A 388 -9.26 -0.07 -25.32
N GLN A 389 -9.24 1.19 -25.77
CA GLN A 389 -8.19 1.71 -26.67
C GLN A 389 -6.79 1.59 -26.05
N PHE A 390 -6.61 1.99 -24.78
CA PHE A 390 -5.33 1.81 -24.06
C PHE A 390 -4.94 0.35 -23.87
N LYS A 391 -5.91 -0.54 -23.64
CA LYS A 391 -5.66 -1.98 -23.49
C LYS A 391 -5.32 -2.71 -24.79
N THR A 392 -5.77 -2.20 -25.93
CA THR A 392 -5.73 -2.88 -27.24
C THR A 392 -4.97 -2.07 -28.30
N THR A 393 -5.62 -1.14 -29.00
CA THR A 393 -5.06 -0.40 -30.15
C THR A 393 -3.80 0.38 -29.82
N LEU A 394 -3.74 1.01 -28.64
CA LEU A 394 -2.61 1.82 -28.22
C LEU A 394 -1.54 1.02 -27.47
N ALA A 395 -1.85 -0.21 -27.03
CA ALA A 395 -0.94 -1.04 -26.25
C ALA A 395 0.33 -1.40 -27.01
N ILE A 396 1.48 -1.42 -26.32
CA ILE A 396 2.77 -1.82 -26.91
C ILE A 396 3.25 -3.13 -26.29
N HIS A 397 3.52 -3.17 -24.98
CA HIS A 397 3.95 -4.39 -24.28
C HIS A 397 3.36 -4.41 -22.87
N ARG A 398 2.24 -5.13 -22.71
CA ARG A 398 1.49 -5.19 -21.45
C ARG A 398 1.86 -6.41 -20.61
N MET A 399 1.99 -6.20 -19.31
CA MET A 399 2.17 -7.23 -18.29
C MET A 399 0.95 -8.16 -18.24
N ARG A 400 1.16 -9.43 -17.87
CA ARG A 400 0.07 -10.42 -17.77
C ARG A 400 -0.97 -10.01 -16.73
N GLU A 401 -2.23 -9.95 -17.14
CA GLU A 401 -3.35 -9.63 -16.25
C GLU A 401 -3.50 -10.67 -15.13
N GLY A 402 -3.88 -10.22 -13.93
CA GLY A 402 -3.99 -11.08 -12.75
C GLY A 402 -2.66 -11.50 -12.10
N ARG A 403 -1.50 -11.16 -12.67
CA ARG A 403 -0.20 -11.54 -12.09
C ARG A 403 0.07 -10.81 -10.78
N GLN A 404 0.32 -11.59 -9.73
CA GLN A 404 0.82 -11.11 -8.43
C GLN A 404 2.32 -11.40 -8.33
N THR A 405 3.14 -10.36 -8.30
CA THR A 405 4.59 -10.48 -8.17
C THR A 405 4.97 -11.06 -6.82
N LYS A 406 5.74 -12.16 -6.84
CA LYS A 406 6.28 -12.78 -5.62
C LYS A 406 7.63 -12.18 -5.28
N LEU A 407 7.83 -11.94 -3.98
CA LEU A 407 8.93 -11.16 -3.44
C LEU A 407 9.46 -11.83 -2.18
N HIS A 408 10.78 -11.78 -2.02
CA HIS A 408 11.47 -12.30 -0.85
C HIS A 408 12.46 -11.24 -0.36
N PRO A 409 12.10 -10.44 0.66
CA PRO A 409 13.05 -9.54 1.33
C PRO A 409 14.24 -10.34 1.87
N LEU A 410 15.43 -9.74 1.78
CA LEU A 410 16.67 -10.29 2.30
C LEU A 410 17.02 -9.67 3.67
N ALA A 411 18.03 -10.21 4.33
CA ALA A 411 18.67 -9.54 5.45
C ALA A 411 19.41 -8.29 4.95
N THR A 412 19.55 -7.31 5.84
CA THR A 412 20.31 -6.07 5.61
C THR A 412 21.78 -6.27 5.95
N SER A 413 22.66 -5.47 5.35
CA SER A 413 24.09 -5.42 5.67
C SER A 413 24.51 -4.01 6.08
N ASP A 414 25.66 -3.87 6.74
CA ASP A 414 26.27 -2.56 7.07
C ASP A 414 27.09 -1.98 5.90
N PHE A 415 27.11 -2.66 4.75
CA PHE A 415 27.81 -2.19 3.56
C PHE A 415 27.12 -0.96 2.98
N ASN A 416 27.92 0.07 2.71
CA ASN A 416 27.49 1.30 2.11
C ASN A 416 27.46 1.18 0.58
N GLU A 417 26.26 1.02 0.03
CA GLU A 417 26.02 1.08 -1.42
C GLU A 417 26.66 2.33 -2.07
N GLY A 418 26.83 3.44 -1.33
CA GLY A 418 27.54 4.65 -1.78
C GLY A 418 28.94 4.39 -2.35
N VAL A 419 29.62 3.32 -1.93
CA VAL A 419 31.02 3.02 -2.26
C VAL A 419 31.13 1.87 -3.26
N THR A 420 31.86 2.07 -4.37
CA THR A 420 32.05 1.05 -5.42
C THR A 420 32.69 -0.24 -4.91
N GLN A 421 33.64 -0.14 -3.96
CA GLN A 421 34.26 -1.31 -3.33
C GLN A 421 33.26 -2.11 -2.48
N GLU A 422 32.37 -1.44 -1.75
CA GLU A 422 31.40 -2.09 -0.88
C GLU A 422 30.23 -2.71 -1.66
N ASN A 423 29.96 -2.26 -2.90
CA ASN A 423 29.05 -2.96 -3.81
C ASN A 423 29.53 -4.39 -4.11
N ALA A 424 30.84 -4.65 -4.14
CA ALA A 424 31.35 -6.02 -4.26
C ALA A 424 30.97 -6.86 -3.03
N SER A 425 31.04 -6.28 -1.83
CA SER A 425 30.62 -6.91 -0.58
C SER A 425 29.10 -7.13 -0.51
N VAL A 426 28.29 -6.19 -1.01
CA VAL A 426 26.83 -6.36 -1.16
C VAL A 426 26.49 -7.56 -2.06
N LEU A 427 27.20 -7.72 -3.17
CA LEU A 427 27.01 -8.86 -4.06
C LEU A 427 27.46 -10.18 -3.42
N ASP A 428 28.61 -10.22 -2.74
CA ASP A 428 29.05 -11.41 -2.00
C ASP A 428 28.06 -11.76 -0.87
N ASP A 429 27.57 -10.78 -0.09
CA ASP A 429 26.57 -10.99 0.96
C ASP A 429 25.28 -11.59 0.40
N ILE A 430 24.68 -10.95 -0.61
CA ILE A 430 23.45 -11.45 -1.24
C ILE A 430 23.68 -12.87 -1.78
N PHE A 431 24.58 -13.04 -2.74
CA PHE A 431 24.63 -14.26 -3.55
C PHE A 431 25.35 -15.42 -2.85
N ILE A 432 26.40 -15.15 -2.10
CA ILE A 432 27.22 -16.18 -1.45
C ILE A 432 26.73 -16.40 -0.02
N ASP A 433 26.46 -15.36 0.76
CA ASP A 433 26.12 -15.53 2.17
C ASP A 433 24.65 -15.74 2.49
N GLN A 434 23.73 -15.06 1.80
CA GLN A 434 22.31 -15.23 2.02
C GLN A 434 21.73 -16.36 1.16
N LEU A 435 21.96 -16.33 -0.16
CA LEU A 435 21.45 -17.34 -1.10
C LEU A 435 22.21 -18.67 -1.04
N LYS A 436 23.44 -18.69 -0.49
CA LYS A 436 24.31 -19.88 -0.38
C LYS A 436 24.60 -20.56 -1.73
N LEU A 437 24.76 -19.77 -2.79
CA LEU A 437 25.29 -20.23 -4.08
C LEU A 437 26.82 -20.26 -4.05
N SER A 438 27.44 -21.20 -4.76
CA SER A 438 28.90 -21.20 -4.94
C SER A 438 29.34 -20.12 -5.96
N LYS A 439 30.59 -19.62 -5.86
CA LYS A 439 31.12 -18.63 -6.82
C LYS A 439 31.15 -19.20 -8.26
N GLU A 440 31.37 -20.50 -8.40
CA GLU A 440 31.35 -21.26 -9.66
C GLU A 440 29.93 -21.47 -10.20
N GLU A 441 28.91 -21.50 -9.34
CA GLU A 441 27.51 -21.51 -9.77
C GLU A 441 27.07 -20.13 -10.26
N VAL A 442 27.40 -19.07 -9.52
CA VAL A 442 27.01 -17.69 -9.82
C VAL A 442 27.67 -17.20 -11.13
N ASP A 443 28.94 -17.51 -11.38
CA ASP A 443 29.62 -17.15 -12.66
C ASP A 443 28.96 -17.74 -13.92
N ARG A 444 28.14 -18.79 -13.76
CA ARG A 444 27.37 -19.42 -14.85
C ARG A 444 25.98 -18.81 -15.06
N LEU A 445 25.56 -17.87 -14.21
CA LEU A 445 24.26 -17.20 -14.32
C LEU A 445 24.36 -15.90 -15.12
N LEU A 446 23.22 -15.43 -15.62
CA LEU A 446 22.99 -14.03 -15.93
C LEU A 446 21.87 -13.54 -15.02
N VAL A 447 22.18 -12.68 -14.05
CA VAL A 447 21.22 -12.21 -13.04
C VAL A 447 20.95 -10.73 -13.25
N ILE A 448 19.68 -10.36 -13.36
CA ILE A 448 19.28 -8.95 -13.36
C ILE A 448 19.50 -8.37 -11.96
N VAL A 449 20.31 -7.32 -11.89
CA VAL A 449 20.54 -6.55 -10.66
C VAL A 449 20.01 -5.14 -10.89
N GLY A 450 18.92 -4.80 -10.20
CA GLY A 450 18.25 -3.51 -10.27
C GLY A 450 18.62 -2.58 -9.13
N GLY A 451 18.54 -1.28 -9.39
CA GLY A 451 18.74 -0.21 -8.41
C GLY A 451 18.47 1.17 -9.02
N ASP A 452 18.75 2.20 -8.25
CA ASP A 452 18.74 3.59 -8.74
C ASP A 452 19.91 3.84 -9.74
N GLN A 453 19.99 5.04 -10.29
CA GLN A 453 21.07 5.40 -11.21
C GLN A 453 22.46 5.25 -10.57
N SER A 454 22.63 5.59 -9.29
CA SER A 454 23.91 5.52 -8.58
C SER A 454 24.40 4.08 -8.44
N THR A 455 23.51 3.17 -8.07
CA THR A 455 23.74 1.73 -7.95
C THR A 455 24.21 1.13 -9.28
N ILE A 456 23.50 1.44 -10.36
CA ILE A 456 23.82 0.91 -11.70
C ILE A 456 25.17 1.45 -12.20
N GLU A 457 25.49 2.71 -11.95
CA GLU A 457 26.80 3.30 -12.28
C GLU A 457 27.96 2.60 -11.55
N LYS A 458 27.81 2.33 -10.25
CA LYS A 458 28.82 1.61 -9.44
C LYS A 458 28.99 0.17 -9.89
N LEU A 459 27.90 -0.55 -10.19
CA LEU A 459 27.96 -1.91 -10.74
C LEU A 459 28.70 -1.98 -12.08
N ARG A 460 28.49 -0.99 -12.96
CA ARG A 460 29.23 -0.87 -14.23
C ARG A 460 30.71 -0.57 -14.00
N ASN A 461 31.03 0.34 -13.08
CA ASN A 461 32.41 0.68 -12.74
C ASN A 461 33.15 -0.52 -12.13
N LEU A 462 32.50 -1.29 -11.24
CA LEU A 462 33.01 -2.54 -10.69
C LEU A 462 33.35 -3.56 -11.80
N LYS A 463 32.46 -3.76 -12.77
CA LYS A 463 32.72 -4.61 -13.95
C LYS A 463 33.94 -4.12 -14.75
N LYS A 464 34.04 -2.81 -15.02
CA LYS A 464 35.16 -2.21 -15.76
C LYS A 464 36.50 -2.39 -15.05
N PHE A 465 36.55 -2.15 -13.73
CA PHE A 465 37.78 -2.32 -12.95
C PHE A 465 38.25 -3.78 -12.90
N MET A 466 37.30 -4.73 -12.87
CA MET A 466 37.62 -6.16 -12.74
C MET A 466 37.69 -6.93 -14.06
N ALA A 467 37.51 -6.26 -15.21
CA ALA A 467 37.50 -6.88 -16.54
C ALA A 467 38.75 -7.71 -16.85
N THR A 468 39.92 -7.30 -16.33
CA THR A 468 41.21 -7.99 -16.52
C THR A 468 41.46 -9.15 -15.55
N CYS A 469 40.64 -9.32 -14.50
CA CYS A 469 40.84 -10.37 -13.50
C CYS A 469 40.80 -11.77 -14.17
N PRO A 470 41.68 -12.74 -13.85
CA PRO A 470 41.62 -14.07 -14.46
C PRO A 470 40.46 -14.94 -13.94
N HIS A 471 39.87 -14.59 -12.79
CA HIS A 471 38.80 -15.36 -12.15
C HIS A 471 37.41 -14.94 -12.67
N GLY A 472 36.62 -15.89 -13.15
CA GLY A 472 35.31 -15.63 -13.79
C GLY A 472 34.35 -14.83 -12.91
N TYR A 473 34.03 -15.36 -11.73
CA TYR A 473 33.11 -14.74 -10.75
C TYR A 473 33.43 -13.26 -10.50
N THR A 474 34.70 -12.95 -10.25
CA THR A 474 35.17 -11.61 -9.88
C THR A 474 35.17 -10.62 -11.04
N ARG A 475 34.95 -11.06 -12.29
CA ARG A 475 34.68 -10.14 -13.42
C ARG A 475 33.27 -9.54 -13.37
N TYR A 476 32.38 -10.08 -12.52
CA TYR A 476 30.96 -9.72 -12.47
C TYR A 476 30.27 -9.84 -13.85
N GLY A 477 30.76 -10.73 -14.71
CA GLY A 477 30.19 -10.98 -16.04
C GLY A 477 28.75 -11.50 -15.98
N TRP A 478 28.41 -12.16 -14.88
CA TRP A 478 27.08 -12.66 -14.51
C TRP A 478 26.09 -11.58 -14.06
N VAL A 479 26.56 -10.39 -13.67
CA VAL A 479 25.69 -9.26 -13.30
C VAL A 479 25.16 -8.57 -14.56
N LEU A 480 23.84 -8.42 -14.66
CA LEU A 480 23.16 -7.60 -15.66
C LEU A 480 22.51 -6.38 -14.98
N PRO A 481 23.17 -5.20 -14.97
CA PRO A 481 22.62 -4.00 -14.34
C PRO A 481 21.38 -3.50 -15.10
N LEU A 482 20.28 -3.24 -14.40
CA LEU A 482 19.03 -2.72 -14.96
C LEU A 482 18.50 -1.53 -14.15
N ILE A 483 18.56 -0.33 -14.73
CA ILE A 483 18.05 0.89 -14.10
C ILE A 483 16.55 0.80 -13.81
N GLN A 484 16.14 1.31 -12.65
CA GLN A 484 14.75 1.30 -12.22
C GLN A 484 14.06 2.65 -12.46
N LEU A 485 12.72 2.62 -12.47
CA LEU A 485 11.91 3.62 -13.15
C LEU A 485 11.42 4.75 -12.23
N TRP A 486 11.28 4.54 -10.92
CA TRP A 486 10.72 5.57 -10.04
C TRP A 486 11.67 6.75 -9.85
N HIS A 487 12.95 6.48 -9.56
CA HIS A 487 13.96 7.54 -9.46
C HIS A 487 14.20 8.27 -10.78
N MET A 488 14.09 7.58 -11.92
CA MET A 488 14.16 8.21 -13.25
C MET A 488 12.95 9.13 -13.48
N GLY A 489 11.74 8.69 -13.13
CA GLY A 489 10.55 9.54 -13.15
C GLY A 489 10.67 10.73 -12.19
N TRP A 490 11.30 10.57 -11.03
CA TRP A 490 11.57 11.69 -10.11
C TRP A 490 12.56 12.70 -10.70
N ALA A 491 13.59 12.25 -11.43
CA ALA A 491 14.49 13.13 -12.15
C ALA A 491 13.80 13.89 -13.29
N ASP A 492 12.82 13.28 -13.97
CA ASP A 492 11.98 14.00 -14.94
C ASP A 492 11.02 14.99 -14.26
N LEU A 493 10.44 14.67 -13.10
CA LEU A 493 9.68 15.65 -12.30
C LEU A 493 10.53 16.86 -11.89
N GLU A 494 11.77 16.63 -11.44
CA GLU A 494 12.74 17.69 -11.14
C GLU A 494 13.03 18.55 -12.38
N ARG A 495 13.26 17.92 -13.55
CA ARG A 495 13.46 18.60 -14.83
C ARG A 495 12.27 19.46 -15.20
N VAL A 496 11.06 18.89 -15.27
CA VAL A 496 9.82 19.58 -15.66
C VAL A 496 9.53 20.73 -14.70
N LEU A 497 9.72 20.54 -13.40
CA LEU A 497 9.54 21.60 -12.42
C LEU A 497 10.53 22.76 -12.66
N ARG A 498 11.83 22.46 -12.78
CA ARG A 498 12.91 23.44 -12.93
C ARG A 498 12.83 24.21 -14.25
N THR A 499 12.66 23.52 -15.38
CA THR A 499 12.58 24.14 -16.71
C THR A 499 11.42 25.14 -16.78
N HIS A 500 10.31 24.86 -16.07
CA HIS A 500 9.09 25.67 -16.10
C HIS A 500 8.79 26.43 -14.79
N TRP A 501 9.76 26.58 -13.87
CA TRP A 501 9.49 27.16 -12.54
C TRP A 501 9.11 28.63 -12.59
N GLY A 502 9.91 29.47 -13.25
CA GLY A 502 9.69 30.92 -13.37
C GLY A 502 10.44 31.77 -12.34
N LYS A 503 10.98 32.90 -12.82
CA LYS A 503 11.91 33.75 -12.06
C LYS A 503 11.25 34.75 -11.12
N THR A 504 10.01 35.17 -11.38
CA THR A 504 9.30 36.20 -10.60
C THR A 504 8.10 35.61 -9.84
N GLN A 505 7.52 36.37 -8.91
CA GLN A 505 6.26 36.03 -8.22
C GLN A 505 5.03 36.69 -8.91
N GLY A 506 5.16 37.14 -10.16
CA GLY A 506 4.08 37.86 -10.86
C GLY A 506 2.99 36.94 -11.43
N ASP A 507 1.99 37.56 -12.06
CA ASP A 507 0.76 36.92 -12.60
C ASP A 507 0.99 36.08 -13.87
N ASP A 508 2.12 35.37 -13.95
CA ASP A 508 2.55 34.61 -15.12
C ASP A 508 2.22 33.12 -14.94
N LEU A 509 0.97 32.74 -15.23
CA LEU A 509 0.51 31.34 -15.14
C LEU A 509 1.06 30.42 -16.24
N SER A 510 1.95 30.91 -17.11
CA SER A 510 2.76 30.02 -17.94
C SER A 510 3.81 29.25 -17.10
N ALA A 511 4.13 29.71 -15.89
CA ALA A 511 5.16 29.13 -15.02
C ALA A 511 4.62 28.54 -13.71
N PHE A 512 5.24 27.45 -13.22
CA PHE A 512 4.78 26.69 -12.05
C PHE A 512 4.83 27.48 -10.73
N ARG A 513 5.75 28.43 -10.55
CA ARG A 513 5.85 29.22 -9.31
C ARG A 513 4.60 30.05 -9.05
N SER A 514 4.09 30.73 -10.08
CA SER A 514 2.86 31.54 -10.00
C SER A 514 1.65 30.67 -9.68
N ILE A 515 1.57 29.50 -10.32
CA ILE A 515 0.52 28.49 -10.09
C ILE A 515 0.61 27.89 -8.67
N ASN A 516 1.83 27.61 -8.18
CA ASN A 516 2.10 27.11 -6.82
C ASN A 516 1.64 28.11 -5.75
N ILE A 517 1.89 29.42 -5.97
CA ILE A 517 1.40 30.51 -5.13
C ILE A 517 -0.14 30.59 -5.18
N LEU A 518 -0.74 30.65 -6.37
CA LEU A 518 -2.20 30.74 -6.57
C LEU A 518 -2.95 29.58 -5.90
N LEU A 519 -2.40 28.36 -5.98
CA LEU A 519 -3.01 27.16 -5.40
C LEU A 519 -2.72 26.97 -3.89
N GLY A 520 -1.97 27.89 -3.26
CA GLY A 520 -1.57 27.80 -1.86
C GLY A 520 -0.78 26.52 -1.56
N ARG A 521 0.15 26.14 -2.45
CA ARG A 521 1.00 24.95 -2.32
C ARG A 521 2.39 25.34 -1.81
N LYS A 522 3.10 24.35 -1.26
CA LYS A 522 4.44 24.50 -0.66
C LYS A 522 5.54 23.78 -1.46
N VAL A 523 5.33 23.55 -2.75
CA VAL A 523 6.38 23.00 -3.63
C VAL A 523 7.51 24.03 -3.74
N LYS A 524 8.75 23.56 -3.86
CA LYS A 524 9.96 24.36 -4.06
C LYS A 524 10.70 23.87 -5.29
N ASP A 525 11.36 24.78 -6.00
CA ASP A 525 12.41 24.43 -6.98
C ASP A 525 13.71 24.18 -6.22
N GLU A 526 13.90 22.91 -5.87
CA GLU A 526 15.11 22.39 -5.25
C GLU A 526 15.50 21.08 -5.94
N LYS A 527 16.73 20.60 -5.71
CA LYS A 527 17.16 19.28 -6.19
C LYS A 527 16.42 18.21 -5.39
N ARG A 528 15.82 17.21 -6.05
CA ARG A 528 14.92 16.20 -5.46
C ARG A 528 13.75 16.82 -4.67
N PRO A 529 12.85 17.58 -5.33
CA PRO A 529 11.68 18.18 -4.65
C PRO A 529 10.71 17.08 -4.19
N GLU A 530 9.90 17.32 -3.15
CA GLU A 530 8.98 16.32 -2.58
C GLU A 530 8.07 15.72 -3.68
N TYR A 531 8.15 14.40 -3.84
CA TYR A 531 7.66 13.67 -5.02
C TYR A 531 6.16 13.87 -5.27
N TYR A 532 5.32 13.64 -4.27
CA TYR A 532 3.86 13.62 -4.42
C TYR A 532 3.28 15.03 -4.56
N SER A 533 3.73 16.03 -3.80
CA SER A 533 3.29 17.42 -3.98
C SER A 533 3.71 17.99 -5.32
N THR A 534 4.92 17.65 -5.80
CA THR A 534 5.43 18.08 -7.11
C THR A 534 4.65 17.43 -8.26
N LEU A 535 4.51 16.10 -8.23
CA LEU A 535 3.69 15.35 -9.18
C LEU A 535 2.24 15.89 -9.21
N ARG A 536 1.66 16.17 -8.03
CA ARG A 536 0.32 16.74 -7.91
C ARG A 536 0.22 18.17 -8.43
N LEU A 537 1.26 19.01 -8.32
CA LEU A 537 1.28 20.34 -8.92
C LEU A 537 1.28 20.24 -10.45
N ILE A 538 2.17 19.44 -11.02
CA ILE A 538 2.29 19.24 -12.47
C ILE A 538 0.98 18.67 -13.05
N LEU A 539 0.44 17.59 -12.47
CA LEU A 539 -0.74 16.92 -13.02
C LEU A 539 -2.06 17.69 -12.81
N ASP A 540 -2.25 18.40 -11.71
CA ASP A 540 -3.45 19.24 -11.55
C ASP A 540 -3.45 20.43 -12.53
N THR A 541 -2.25 20.99 -12.80
CA THR A 541 -2.09 22.09 -13.77
C THR A 541 -2.35 21.59 -15.19
N LEU A 542 -1.75 20.47 -15.58
CA LEU A 542 -1.99 19.79 -16.87
C LEU A 542 -3.49 19.60 -17.14
N LYS A 543 -4.24 19.09 -16.16
CA LYS A 543 -5.69 18.89 -16.32
C LYS A 543 -6.44 20.22 -16.49
N ALA A 544 -6.09 21.25 -15.72
CA ALA A 544 -6.73 22.57 -15.84
C ALA A 544 -6.46 23.22 -17.22
N ASP A 545 -5.21 23.16 -17.69
CA ASP A 545 -4.82 23.72 -18.99
C ASP A 545 -5.49 23.00 -20.16
N VAL A 546 -5.53 21.66 -20.16
CA VAL A 546 -6.23 20.88 -21.20
C VAL A 546 -7.72 21.24 -21.26
N LEU A 547 -8.38 21.41 -20.11
CA LEU A 547 -9.79 21.81 -20.07
C LEU A 547 -9.99 23.25 -20.54
N ASP A 548 -9.07 24.18 -20.25
CA ASP A 548 -9.12 25.53 -20.78
C ASP A 548 -8.86 25.58 -22.30
N CYS A 549 -7.99 24.72 -22.83
CA CYS A 549 -7.81 24.55 -24.28
C CYS A 549 -9.11 24.11 -24.97
N PHE A 550 -9.82 23.10 -24.43
CA PHE A 550 -11.15 22.72 -24.92
C PHE A 550 -12.15 23.89 -24.83
N ARG A 551 -12.17 24.61 -23.72
CA ARG A 551 -13.07 25.75 -23.48
C ARG A 551 -12.86 26.85 -24.52
N VAL A 552 -11.59 27.20 -24.78
CA VAL A 552 -11.19 28.20 -25.78
C VAL A 552 -11.53 27.74 -27.20
N HIS A 553 -11.15 26.52 -27.59
CA HIS A 553 -11.40 25.98 -28.92
C HIS A 553 -12.89 25.88 -29.25
N LEU A 554 -13.71 25.36 -28.32
CA LEU A 554 -15.16 25.24 -28.47
C LEU A 554 -15.92 26.57 -28.28
N ARG A 555 -15.23 27.65 -27.88
CA ARG A 555 -15.79 28.99 -27.61
C ARG A 555 -16.98 28.96 -26.65
N THR A 556 -16.87 28.16 -25.59
CA THR A 556 -17.86 28.04 -24.51
C THR A 556 -17.26 28.56 -23.20
N ASP A 557 -18.08 28.97 -22.24
CA ASP A 557 -17.62 29.26 -20.87
C ASP A 557 -17.83 28.06 -19.93
N ASN A 558 -18.55 27.01 -20.37
CA ASN A 558 -18.88 25.87 -19.54
C ASN A 558 -18.97 24.58 -20.39
N LEU A 559 -17.96 23.70 -20.24
CA LEU A 559 -17.91 22.41 -20.94
C LEU A 559 -19.06 21.48 -20.56
N ASN A 560 -19.51 21.49 -19.30
CA ASN A 560 -20.63 20.67 -18.85
C ASN A 560 -21.95 21.06 -19.53
N ALA A 561 -22.21 22.37 -19.64
CA ALA A 561 -23.38 22.88 -20.36
C ALA A 561 -23.30 22.59 -21.88
N TYR A 562 -22.10 22.72 -22.46
CA TYR A 562 -21.86 22.44 -23.87
C TYR A 562 -22.16 20.98 -24.22
N PHE A 563 -21.55 20.00 -23.55
CA PHE A 563 -21.74 18.58 -23.86
C PHE A 563 -23.09 18.00 -23.40
N THR A 564 -23.82 18.72 -22.53
CA THR A 564 -25.23 18.38 -22.24
C THR A 564 -26.14 18.71 -23.45
N THR A 565 -25.77 19.70 -24.27
CA THR A 565 -26.55 20.13 -25.45
C THR A 565 -26.00 19.59 -26.77
N HIS A 566 -24.71 19.29 -26.85
CA HIS A 566 -24.01 18.81 -28.04
C HIS A 566 -23.41 17.42 -27.77
N GLN A 567 -24.20 16.38 -28.06
CA GLN A 567 -23.71 14.99 -28.02
C GLN A 567 -22.88 14.71 -29.27
N LEU A 568 -21.60 14.38 -29.07
CA LEU A 568 -20.67 13.99 -30.13
C LEU A 568 -20.42 12.48 -30.10
N SER A 569 -20.08 11.90 -31.25
CA SER A 569 -19.66 10.50 -31.29
C SER A 569 -18.26 10.32 -30.70
N PHE A 570 -17.89 9.09 -30.32
CA PHE A 570 -16.52 8.79 -29.87
C PHE A 570 -15.46 9.17 -30.92
N SER A 571 -15.77 9.01 -32.22
CA SER A 571 -14.84 9.38 -33.30
C SER A 571 -14.66 10.89 -33.41
N ASP A 572 -15.72 11.67 -33.18
CA ASP A 572 -15.64 13.13 -33.29
C ASP A 572 -15.02 13.76 -32.05
N LEU A 573 -15.23 13.17 -30.87
CA LEU A 573 -14.52 13.50 -29.64
C LEU A 573 -13.01 13.19 -29.73
N LEU A 574 -12.64 12.08 -30.38
CA LEU A 574 -11.24 11.74 -30.63
C LEU A 574 -10.59 12.75 -31.58
N LYS A 575 -11.22 13.07 -32.73
CA LYS A 575 -10.74 14.11 -33.65
C LYS A 575 -10.58 15.47 -32.97
N LEU A 576 -11.54 15.86 -32.13
CA LEU A 576 -11.44 17.09 -31.35
C LEU A 576 -10.22 17.08 -30.42
N SER A 577 -9.94 15.94 -29.77
CA SER A 577 -8.78 15.77 -28.89
C SER A 577 -7.45 15.73 -29.66
N GLU A 578 -7.45 15.19 -30.88
CA GLU A 578 -6.33 15.28 -31.84
C GLU A 578 -6.07 16.74 -32.22
N THR A 579 -7.13 17.52 -32.52
CA THR A 579 -7.02 18.96 -32.80
C THR A 579 -6.45 19.72 -31.59
N ILE A 580 -6.93 19.45 -30.37
CA ILE A 580 -6.36 20.07 -29.15
C ILE A 580 -4.88 19.72 -28.95
N ARG A 581 -4.47 18.46 -29.18
CA ARG A 581 -3.06 18.06 -29.17
C ARG A 581 -2.26 18.85 -30.20
N ASP A 582 -2.71 18.90 -31.44
CA ASP A 582 -1.95 19.53 -32.53
C ASP A 582 -1.85 21.06 -32.37
N HIS A 583 -2.83 21.67 -31.68
CA HIS A 583 -2.86 23.10 -31.41
C HIS A 583 -2.14 23.50 -30.12
N TYR A 584 -1.99 22.62 -29.11
CA TYR A 584 -1.49 23.00 -27.78
C TYR A 584 -0.48 22.05 -27.13
N ILE A 585 -0.23 20.86 -27.69
CA ILE A 585 0.62 19.80 -27.11
C ILE A 585 1.56 19.22 -28.17
N CYS A 586 2.23 20.09 -28.93
CA CYS A 586 3.32 19.70 -29.83
C CYS A 586 4.34 20.84 -30.01
N ILE A 587 5.56 20.51 -30.45
CA ILE A 587 6.61 21.51 -30.73
C ILE A 587 6.20 22.46 -31.86
N GLY A 588 5.48 21.97 -32.88
CA GLY A 588 4.97 22.83 -33.95
C GLY A 588 3.99 23.92 -33.47
N ALA A 589 3.26 23.70 -32.38
CA ALA A 589 2.40 24.69 -31.77
C ALA A 589 3.19 25.74 -30.97
N TYR A 590 4.27 25.31 -30.29
CA TYR A 590 5.21 26.19 -29.60
C TYR A 590 5.88 27.16 -30.59
N GLU A 591 6.40 26.64 -31.70
CA GLU A 591 7.01 27.45 -32.77
C GLU A 591 6.03 28.45 -33.37
N ARG A 592 4.80 28.03 -33.71
CA ARG A 592 3.75 28.95 -34.22
C ARG A 592 3.37 30.06 -33.23
N ALA A 593 3.43 29.78 -31.93
CA ALA A 593 3.15 30.79 -30.91
C ALA A 593 4.28 31.84 -30.79
N LEU A 594 5.55 31.44 -30.92
CA LEU A 594 6.69 32.36 -30.93
C LEU A 594 6.86 33.12 -32.25
N HIS A 595 6.66 32.41 -33.36
CA HIS A 595 6.93 32.84 -34.72
C HIS A 595 5.65 32.73 -35.57
N PRO A 596 4.65 33.58 -35.30
CA PRO A 596 3.34 33.52 -35.95
C PRO A 596 3.44 33.88 -37.45
N ASP A 597 2.86 33.04 -38.28
CA ASP A 597 2.62 33.28 -39.70
C ASP A 597 1.15 33.68 -39.96
N GLU A 598 0.75 33.77 -41.23
CA GLU A 598 -0.63 34.08 -41.62
C GLU A 598 -1.65 32.99 -41.20
N THR A 599 -1.19 31.77 -40.91
CA THR A 599 -2.04 30.63 -40.50
C THR A 599 -2.32 30.59 -39.00
N VAL A 600 -1.66 31.42 -38.18
CA VAL A 600 -1.78 31.37 -36.70
C VAL A 600 -3.23 31.40 -36.18
N ALA A 601 -4.13 32.07 -36.89
CA ALA A 601 -5.56 32.17 -36.56
C ALA A 601 -6.39 30.90 -36.87
N GLU A 602 -5.86 29.96 -37.65
CA GLU A 602 -6.44 28.63 -37.87
C GLU A 602 -6.20 27.72 -36.65
N PHE A 603 -5.08 27.92 -35.96
CA PHE A 603 -4.66 27.14 -34.79
C PHE A 603 -5.16 27.74 -33.48
N PHE A 604 -4.99 29.04 -33.29
CA PHE A 604 -5.28 29.71 -32.02
C PHE A 604 -6.43 30.71 -32.13
N VAL A 605 -7.35 30.65 -31.16
CA VAL A 605 -8.36 31.70 -31.00
C VAL A 605 -7.67 33.01 -30.59
N PRO A 606 -7.95 34.14 -31.27
CA PRO A 606 -7.33 35.41 -30.94
C PRO A 606 -7.82 35.94 -29.59
N GLY A 607 -6.88 36.41 -28.76
CA GLY A 607 -7.15 37.09 -27.50
C GLY A 607 -6.97 38.61 -27.60
N LYS A 608 -7.04 39.31 -26.46
CA LYS A 608 -6.83 40.76 -26.41
C LYS A 608 -5.35 41.09 -26.69
N PRO A 609 -5.05 42.05 -27.59
CA PRO A 609 -3.68 42.45 -27.87
C PRO A 609 -3.04 43.05 -26.60
N SER A 610 -1.85 42.56 -26.26
CA SER A 610 -1.13 43.06 -25.08
C SER A 610 -0.51 44.42 -25.37
N LYS A 611 -0.43 45.30 -24.36
CA LYS A 611 0.40 46.50 -24.47
C LYS A 611 1.87 46.05 -24.44
N PRO A 612 2.73 46.50 -25.39
CA PRO A 612 4.13 46.10 -25.39
C PRO A 612 4.79 46.52 -24.09
N ARG A 613 5.19 45.53 -23.27
CA ARG A 613 5.95 45.75 -22.04
C ARG A 613 7.38 46.06 -22.45
N ALA A 614 7.95 47.16 -21.95
CA ALA A 614 9.26 47.63 -22.38
C ALA A 614 10.32 46.52 -22.31
N THR A 615 11.09 46.35 -23.38
CA THR A 615 12.01 45.24 -23.59
C THR A 615 13.11 45.20 -22.56
N PHE A 616 13.47 43.97 -22.13
CA PHE A 616 14.52 43.72 -21.16
C PHE A 616 15.91 43.84 -21.81
N THR A 617 16.41 45.06 -21.98
CA THR A 617 17.80 45.33 -22.34
C THR A 617 18.36 46.44 -21.46
N GLY A 618 19.09 46.06 -20.41
CA GLY A 618 19.95 46.96 -19.63
C GLY A 618 21.21 47.35 -20.41
N VAL A 619 21.04 47.84 -21.64
CA VAL A 619 22.10 48.28 -22.54
C VAL A 619 21.68 49.64 -23.08
N ASP A 620 22.25 50.70 -22.51
CA ASP A 620 22.25 52.01 -23.16
C ASP A 620 23.03 51.90 -24.47
N CYS A 621 22.33 51.84 -25.60
CA CYS A 621 22.91 52.18 -26.90
C CYS A 621 21.82 52.53 -27.93
N SER A 622 21.98 53.69 -28.55
CA SER A 622 21.24 54.15 -29.72
C SER A 622 21.56 53.28 -30.96
N VAL A 623 20.72 52.28 -31.24
CA VAL A 623 20.81 51.39 -32.41
C VAL A 623 19.42 51.25 -33.08
N PRO A 624 19.32 51.13 -34.42
CA PRO A 624 18.02 51.17 -35.10
C PRO A 624 17.05 50.06 -34.74
N SER A 625 15.75 50.38 -34.85
CA SER A 625 14.58 49.56 -34.56
C SER A 625 14.73 48.05 -34.75
N VAL A 626 14.84 47.32 -33.64
CA VAL A 626 14.41 45.91 -33.60
C VAL A 626 12.90 45.89 -33.86
N PRO A 627 12.39 45.07 -34.81
CA PRO A 627 10.95 44.98 -35.04
C PRO A 627 10.23 44.49 -33.77
N PRO A 628 9.04 45.02 -33.43
CA PRO A 628 8.32 44.61 -32.23
C PRO A 628 7.98 43.12 -32.28
N PHE A 629 8.24 42.41 -31.19
CA PHE A 629 7.89 41.00 -31.04
C PHE A 629 6.39 40.78 -31.32
N ARG A 630 6.09 39.92 -32.30
CA ARG A 630 4.72 39.66 -32.77
C ARG A 630 4.09 38.38 -32.22
N GLY A 631 4.91 37.46 -31.71
CA GLY A 631 4.47 36.22 -31.09
C GLY A 631 3.87 36.39 -29.70
N ASP A 632 3.69 35.28 -29.02
CA ASP A 632 3.13 35.18 -27.67
C ASP A 632 3.98 34.22 -26.82
N GLN A 633 4.84 34.79 -25.99
CA GLN A 633 5.77 34.03 -25.15
C GLN A 633 5.03 33.28 -24.03
N MET A 634 3.93 33.83 -23.48
CA MET A 634 3.20 33.15 -22.40
C MET A 634 2.45 31.93 -22.93
N LEU A 635 1.87 32.01 -24.14
CA LEU A 635 1.27 30.87 -24.82
C LEU A 635 2.33 29.82 -25.20
N ALA A 636 3.46 30.23 -25.77
CA ALA A 636 4.54 29.30 -26.09
C ALA A 636 5.06 28.58 -24.84
N ASN A 637 5.32 29.31 -23.76
CA ASN A 637 5.71 28.74 -22.47
C ASN A 637 4.69 27.72 -21.95
N SER A 638 3.39 28.03 -22.02
CA SER A 638 2.35 27.10 -21.56
C SER A 638 2.27 25.85 -22.43
N ILE A 639 2.40 25.96 -23.75
CA ILE A 639 2.44 24.82 -24.69
C ILE A 639 3.61 23.88 -24.38
N LEU A 640 4.82 24.42 -24.20
CA LEU A 640 5.99 23.60 -23.88
C LEU A 640 5.86 22.93 -22.50
N ARG A 641 5.35 23.66 -21.50
CA ARG A 641 5.02 23.11 -20.18
C ARG A 641 3.96 22.02 -20.26
N LEU A 642 2.96 22.17 -21.14
CA LEU A 642 1.86 21.22 -21.33
C LEU A 642 2.36 19.92 -21.97
N LEU A 643 3.22 20.02 -22.98
CA LEU A 643 3.89 18.88 -23.62
C LEU A 643 4.75 18.09 -22.63
N ASP A 644 5.63 18.77 -21.89
CA ASP A 644 6.48 18.15 -20.86
C ASP A 644 5.65 17.46 -19.77
N SER A 645 4.60 18.14 -19.27
CA SER A 645 3.70 17.59 -18.25
C SER A 645 2.92 16.37 -18.76
N MET A 646 2.52 16.38 -20.04
CA MET A 646 1.78 15.28 -20.67
C MET A 646 2.66 14.04 -20.88
N LEU A 647 3.93 14.21 -21.26
CA LEU A 647 4.89 13.11 -21.33
C LEU A 647 5.07 12.43 -19.96
N HIS A 648 5.19 13.22 -18.89
CA HIS A 648 5.24 12.68 -17.53
C HIS A 648 3.92 11.99 -17.12
N TYR A 649 2.77 12.54 -17.51
CA TYR A 649 1.46 11.95 -17.24
C TYR A 649 1.30 10.58 -17.91
N GLU A 650 1.73 10.43 -19.17
CA GLU A 650 1.73 9.13 -19.84
C GLU A 650 2.69 8.14 -19.16
N PHE A 651 3.89 8.56 -18.74
CA PHE A 651 4.80 7.69 -17.99
C PHE A 651 4.13 7.10 -16.73
N GLN A 652 3.44 7.93 -15.96
CA GLN A 652 2.69 7.50 -14.76
C GLN A 652 1.50 6.59 -15.11
N CYS A 653 0.76 6.90 -16.18
CA CYS A 653 -0.35 6.07 -16.64
C CYS A 653 0.14 4.70 -17.10
N ALA A 654 1.05 4.65 -18.08
CA ALA A 654 1.61 3.42 -18.63
C ALA A 654 2.22 2.49 -17.56
N ILE A 655 2.93 3.06 -16.58
CA ILE A 655 3.40 2.31 -15.39
C ILE A 655 2.22 1.69 -14.64
N ALA A 656 1.19 2.46 -14.30
CA ALA A 656 0.06 1.98 -13.51
C ALA A 656 -0.76 0.89 -14.25
N GLU A 657 -0.94 1.01 -15.57
CA GLU A 657 -1.60 -0.02 -16.39
C GLU A 657 -0.78 -1.31 -16.52
N GLY A 658 0.55 -1.20 -16.39
CA GLY A 658 1.50 -2.25 -16.69
C GLY A 658 1.87 -2.35 -18.17
N ASP A 659 1.87 -1.25 -18.92
CA ASP A 659 2.38 -1.21 -20.31
C ASP A 659 3.81 -0.68 -20.37
N ILE A 660 4.79 -1.55 -20.11
CA ILE A 660 6.21 -1.19 -20.16
C ILE A 660 6.66 -0.75 -21.56
N GLY A 661 5.96 -1.18 -22.62
CA GLY A 661 6.27 -0.76 -23.99
C GLY A 661 5.99 0.73 -24.20
N ARG A 662 4.87 1.23 -23.66
CA ARG A 662 4.59 2.68 -23.67
C ARG A 662 5.55 3.48 -22.78
N VAL A 663 5.95 2.93 -21.64
CA VAL A 663 7.02 3.51 -20.80
C VAL A 663 8.34 3.63 -21.58
N MET A 664 8.73 2.58 -22.33
CA MET A 664 9.93 2.61 -23.19
C MET A 664 9.86 3.70 -24.27
N ASN A 665 8.68 3.96 -24.84
CA ASN A 665 8.50 5.03 -25.83
C ASN A 665 8.69 6.42 -25.21
N VAL A 666 8.18 6.67 -24.00
CA VAL A 666 8.46 7.93 -23.26
C VAL A 666 9.95 8.04 -22.91
N MET A 667 10.59 6.96 -22.47
CA MET A 667 12.03 6.96 -22.17
C MET A 667 12.91 7.22 -23.42
N ALA A 668 12.45 6.86 -24.62
CA ALA A 668 13.13 7.25 -25.86
C ALA A 668 13.13 8.78 -26.04
N VAL A 669 12.01 9.46 -25.78
CA VAL A 669 11.93 10.94 -25.74
C VAL A 669 12.82 11.52 -24.63
N TRP A 670 12.81 10.92 -23.44
CA TRP A 670 13.65 11.37 -22.31
C TRP A 670 15.16 11.23 -22.56
N THR A 671 15.59 10.40 -23.51
CA THR A 671 17.01 10.34 -23.92
C THR A 671 17.48 11.71 -24.41
N PHE A 672 16.62 12.41 -25.15
CA PHE A 672 16.87 13.78 -25.62
C PHE A 672 16.66 14.79 -24.50
N THR A 673 15.52 14.78 -23.80
CA THR A 673 15.24 15.81 -22.76
C THR A 673 16.20 15.76 -21.58
N PHE A 674 16.68 14.59 -21.14
CA PHE A 674 17.74 14.51 -20.12
C PHE A 674 19.10 14.99 -20.65
N THR A 675 19.39 14.81 -21.95
CA THR A 675 20.62 15.35 -22.56
C THR A 675 20.57 16.88 -22.61
N GLY A 676 19.46 17.46 -23.09
CA GLY A 676 19.29 18.91 -23.16
C GLY A 676 19.29 19.57 -21.78
N SER A 677 18.50 19.03 -20.84
CA SER A 677 18.38 19.51 -19.45
C SER A 677 19.64 19.36 -18.59
N GLY A 678 20.69 18.68 -19.08
CA GLY A 678 21.93 18.48 -18.33
C GLY A 678 21.90 17.34 -17.31
N HIS A 679 20.83 16.54 -17.27
CA HIS A 679 20.72 15.31 -16.48
C HIS A 679 21.54 14.16 -17.11
N ASN A 680 22.82 14.44 -17.42
CA ASN A 680 23.72 13.60 -18.19
C ASN A 680 23.82 12.17 -17.65
N LYS A 681 23.69 11.96 -16.35
CA LYS A 681 23.73 10.61 -15.74
C LYS A 681 22.59 9.71 -16.25
N TYR A 682 21.34 10.19 -16.19
CA TYR A 682 20.19 9.46 -16.72
C TYR A 682 20.24 9.35 -18.26
N ALA A 683 20.71 10.39 -18.95
CA ALA A 683 20.93 10.33 -20.40
C ALA A 683 21.91 9.21 -20.81
N ASN A 684 23.06 9.09 -20.14
CA ASN A 684 24.03 8.00 -20.39
C ASN A 684 23.41 6.61 -20.14
N GLU A 685 22.57 6.46 -19.11
CA GLU A 685 21.89 5.19 -18.81
C GLU A 685 20.86 4.81 -19.88
N LEU A 686 20.10 5.78 -20.40
CA LEU A 686 19.16 5.56 -21.51
C LEU A 686 19.86 5.27 -22.84
N ILE A 687 21.03 5.88 -23.10
CA ILE A 687 21.85 5.57 -24.28
C ILE A 687 22.42 4.15 -24.16
N GLU A 688 22.88 3.70 -22.98
CA GLU A 688 23.25 2.29 -22.80
C GLU A 688 22.04 1.38 -23.00
N LEU A 689 20.90 1.68 -22.38
CA LEU A 689 19.69 0.88 -22.50
C LEU A 689 19.30 0.70 -23.98
N THR A 690 19.49 1.76 -24.78
CA THR A 690 19.36 1.70 -26.24
C THR A 690 20.36 0.71 -26.85
N CYS A 691 21.66 0.85 -26.60
CA CYS A 691 22.67 -0.10 -27.10
C CYS A 691 22.36 -1.56 -26.72
N GLN A 692 21.87 -1.78 -25.50
CA GLN A 692 21.52 -3.09 -25.00
C GLN A 692 20.34 -3.70 -25.73
N PHE A 693 19.22 -2.98 -25.87
CA PHE A 693 18.03 -3.48 -26.56
C PHE A 693 18.21 -3.59 -28.08
N GLU A 694 18.90 -2.65 -28.73
CA GLU A 694 19.05 -2.66 -30.20
C GLU A 694 20.15 -3.62 -30.70
N PHE A 695 21.23 -3.83 -29.92
CA PHE A 695 22.44 -4.52 -30.40
C PHE A 695 22.91 -5.73 -29.58
N GLU A 696 22.54 -5.86 -28.30
CA GLU A 696 23.18 -6.86 -27.40
C GLU A 696 22.21 -7.93 -26.86
N PHE A 697 20.97 -7.56 -26.55
CA PHE A 697 20.01 -8.45 -25.93
C PHE A 697 19.30 -9.32 -26.97
N SER A 698 19.30 -10.64 -26.75
CA SER A 698 18.46 -11.57 -27.51
C SER A 698 16.98 -11.22 -27.32
N GLY A 699 16.13 -11.53 -28.30
CA GLY A 699 14.68 -11.31 -28.18
C GLY A 699 14.06 -12.02 -26.95
N ALA A 700 14.64 -13.15 -26.52
CA ALA A 700 14.27 -13.83 -25.29
C ALA A 700 14.62 -13.00 -24.03
N LEU A 701 15.83 -12.43 -23.96
CA LEU A 701 16.26 -11.56 -22.87
C LEU A 701 15.46 -10.26 -22.81
N GLN A 702 15.24 -9.60 -23.96
CA GLN A 702 14.40 -8.40 -24.05
C GLN A 702 13.00 -8.67 -23.51
N LYS A 703 12.35 -9.75 -23.96
CA LYS A 703 11.03 -10.15 -23.48
C LYS A 703 11.03 -10.49 -21.98
N ALA A 704 12.07 -11.13 -21.47
CA ALA A 704 12.21 -11.44 -20.05
C ALA A 704 12.34 -10.18 -19.18
N ILE A 705 13.12 -9.20 -19.61
CA ILE A 705 13.24 -7.89 -18.93
C ILE A 705 11.91 -7.15 -18.97
N LEU A 706 11.32 -6.99 -20.16
CA LEU A 706 10.05 -6.28 -20.32
C LEU A 706 8.92 -6.94 -19.50
N ASN A 707 8.83 -8.27 -19.45
CA ASN A 707 7.85 -8.97 -18.61
C ASN A 707 8.10 -8.86 -17.10
N ASN A 708 9.23 -8.32 -16.64
CA ASN A 708 9.63 -8.36 -15.23
C ASN A 708 10.23 -7.04 -14.70
N TRP A 709 9.97 -5.90 -15.35
CA TRP A 709 10.47 -4.59 -14.90
C TRP A 709 9.55 -3.88 -13.89
N LEU A 710 8.25 -4.21 -13.90
CA LEU A 710 7.26 -3.69 -12.96
C LEU A 710 6.82 -4.79 -12.00
N CYS A 711 6.29 -4.40 -10.85
CA CYS A 711 5.68 -5.30 -9.87
C CYS A 711 4.22 -4.94 -9.59
N ASN A 712 3.43 -5.94 -9.20
CA ASN A 712 2.06 -5.78 -8.72
C ASN A 712 1.82 -6.71 -7.53
N LEU A 713 1.64 -6.14 -6.35
CA LEU A 713 1.49 -6.88 -5.09
C LEU A 713 0.12 -7.51 -4.90
N SER A 714 -0.86 -7.13 -5.72
CA SER A 714 -2.28 -7.42 -5.53
C SER A 714 -2.88 -8.32 -6.63
N GLY A 715 -2.23 -8.41 -7.78
CA GLY A 715 -2.81 -8.99 -9.00
C GLY A 715 -3.92 -8.14 -9.65
N ILE A 716 -4.32 -7.02 -9.03
CA ILE A 716 -5.43 -6.18 -9.52
C ILE A 716 -4.92 -5.32 -10.71
N PRO A 717 -5.65 -5.25 -11.83
CA PRO A 717 -5.31 -4.35 -12.94
C PRO A 717 -5.26 -2.88 -12.50
N GLY A 718 -4.32 -2.11 -13.04
CA GLY A 718 -4.10 -0.71 -12.64
C GLY A 718 -3.27 -0.52 -11.36
N CYS A 719 -2.68 -1.59 -10.81
CA CYS A 719 -1.84 -1.56 -9.60
C CYS A 719 -0.35 -1.87 -9.86
N TRP A 720 0.14 -1.65 -11.08
CA TRP A 720 1.54 -1.89 -11.44
C TRP A 720 2.44 -0.71 -11.05
N PHE A 721 3.69 -1.00 -10.67
CA PHE A 721 4.65 0.04 -10.25
C PHE A 721 6.11 -0.39 -10.29
N PRO A 722 7.07 0.55 -10.26
CA PRO A 722 8.50 0.27 -10.32
C PRO A 722 9.01 -0.49 -9.09
N MET A 723 10.06 -1.30 -9.27
CA MET A 723 10.64 -2.09 -8.18
C MET A 723 11.51 -1.24 -7.22
N ASP A 724 12.09 -0.13 -7.66
CA ASP A 724 12.77 0.79 -6.74
C ASP A 724 11.80 1.47 -5.77
N LEU A 725 10.59 1.84 -6.22
CA LEU A 725 9.53 2.28 -5.31
C LEU A 725 9.06 1.17 -4.34
N LEU A 726 9.10 -0.10 -4.76
CA LEU A 726 8.86 -1.24 -3.87
C LEU A 726 9.95 -1.33 -2.78
N GLN A 727 11.21 -1.11 -3.16
CA GLN A 727 12.36 -1.19 -2.27
C GLN A 727 12.43 0.00 -1.31
N GLU A 728 12.18 1.23 -1.77
CA GLU A 728 12.08 2.41 -0.89
C GLU A 728 10.93 2.24 0.13
N LYS A 729 9.80 1.63 -0.26
CA LYS A 729 8.73 1.28 0.70
C LYS A 729 9.16 0.24 1.73
N ASN A 730 10.08 -0.69 1.40
CA ASN A 730 10.69 -1.56 2.40
C ASN A 730 11.59 -0.73 3.34
N ILE A 731 12.46 0.10 2.77
CA ILE A 731 13.42 0.94 3.49
C ILE A 731 12.74 1.92 4.46
N LYS A 732 11.65 2.59 4.07
CA LYS A 732 10.85 3.46 4.96
C LYS A 732 10.35 2.70 6.20
N GLN A 733 9.85 1.46 6.03
CA GLN A 733 9.42 0.63 7.15
C GLN A 733 10.61 0.10 7.99
N LEU A 734 11.75 -0.23 7.36
CA LEU A 734 12.99 -0.62 8.06
C LEU A 734 13.51 0.52 8.95
N LYS A 735 13.57 1.75 8.41
CA LYS A 735 13.93 2.97 9.15
C LYS A 735 13.01 3.18 10.36
N LYS A 736 11.68 3.10 10.18
CA LYS A 736 10.68 3.22 11.27
C LYS A 736 10.85 2.16 12.37
N MET A 737 11.15 0.91 12.01
CA MET A 737 11.39 -0.17 12.98
C MET A 737 12.77 -0.08 13.64
N SER A 738 13.78 0.45 12.95
CA SER A 738 15.14 0.69 13.46
C SER A 738 15.18 1.79 14.52
N GLN A 739 14.61 2.97 14.21
CA GLN A 739 14.60 4.14 15.09
C GLN A 739 14.03 3.82 16.48
N LYS A 740 12.85 3.20 16.55
CA LYS A 740 12.18 2.87 17.83
C LYS A 740 12.85 1.77 18.66
N ARG A 741 13.91 1.13 18.15
CA ARG A 741 14.55 -0.04 18.78
C ARG A 741 16.06 0.14 18.99
N ASN A 742 16.63 1.25 18.54
CA ASN A 742 18.07 1.55 18.54
C ASN A 742 18.95 0.37 18.09
N ALA A 743 18.51 -0.36 17.05
CA ALA A 743 19.20 -1.53 16.53
C ALA A 743 20.13 -1.14 15.37
N ASP A 744 21.29 -1.78 15.29
CA ASP A 744 22.21 -1.66 14.15
C ASP A 744 21.72 -2.47 12.94
N PHE A 745 22.10 -2.11 11.72
CA PHE A 745 21.51 -2.69 10.49
C PHE A 745 22.01 -4.11 10.17
N GLY A 746 23.29 -4.40 10.40
CA GLY A 746 23.88 -5.74 10.34
C GLY A 746 23.82 -6.50 11.66
N GLY A 747 23.24 -5.91 12.71
CA GLY A 747 22.99 -6.62 13.97
C GLY A 747 22.08 -7.83 13.76
N GLU A 748 22.43 -8.99 14.35
CA GLU A 748 21.69 -10.27 14.20
C GLU A 748 20.17 -10.09 14.40
N PHE A 749 19.76 -9.29 15.38
CA PHE A 749 18.35 -9.00 15.61
C PHE A 749 17.66 -8.29 14.43
N PHE A 750 18.32 -7.31 13.82
CA PHE A 750 17.72 -6.55 12.72
C PHE A 750 17.65 -7.41 11.45
N GLN A 751 18.73 -8.13 11.13
CA GLN A 751 18.79 -9.10 10.03
C GLN A 751 17.76 -10.23 10.18
N ASP A 752 17.79 -10.95 11.31
CA ASP A 752 17.06 -12.21 11.49
C ASP A 752 15.67 -12.06 12.11
N VAL A 753 15.27 -10.86 12.55
CA VAL A 753 13.91 -10.61 13.08
C VAL A 753 13.17 -9.55 12.27
N ILE A 754 13.85 -8.51 11.79
CA ILE A 754 13.19 -7.36 11.14
C ILE A 754 13.23 -7.47 9.61
N ALA A 755 14.41 -7.50 9.00
CA ALA A 755 14.60 -7.34 7.55
C ALA A 755 13.85 -8.41 6.72
N LEU A 756 14.12 -9.69 6.98
CA LEU A 756 13.49 -10.82 6.30
C LEU A 756 11.96 -10.89 6.45
N ASN A 757 11.40 -10.22 7.46
CA ASN A 757 9.97 -10.22 7.78
C ASN A 757 9.26 -8.93 7.38
N ILE A 758 9.95 -7.95 6.79
CA ILE A 758 9.44 -6.58 6.65
C ILE A 758 8.10 -6.49 5.89
N ARG A 759 7.99 -7.21 4.76
CA ARG A 759 6.77 -7.30 3.96
C ARG A 759 5.62 -7.95 4.74
N ALA A 760 5.94 -8.93 5.57
CA ALA A 760 4.94 -9.64 6.35
C ALA A 760 4.45 -8.81 7.54
N PHE A 761 5.25 -7.90 8.11
CA PHE A 761 4.76 -6.92 9.10
C PHE A 761 3.79 -5.91 8.49
N ILE A 762 4.05 -5.45 7.27
CA ILE A 762 3.14 -4.58 6.51
C ILE A 762 1.81 -5.34 6.29
N LEU A 763 1.86 -6.57 5.78
CA LEU A 763 0.66 -7.39 5.57
C LEU A 763 -0.08 -7.77 6.86
N ALA A 764 0.63 -8.04 7.96
CA ALA A 764 0.03 -8.36 9.26
C ALA A 764 -0.75 -7.16 9.85
N THR A 765 -0.29 -5.93 9.58
CA THR A 765 -1.00 -4.71 9.97
C THR A 765 -2.36 -4.60 9.28
N THR A 766 -2.42 -4.88 7.97
CA THR A 766 -3.67 -4.86 7.19
C THR A 766 -4.58 -6.04 7.52
N SER A 767 -4.03 -7.27 7.54
CA SER A 767 -4.76 -8.50 7.85
C SER A 767 -5.45 -8.46 9.21
N MET A 768 -4.85 -7.83 10.22
CA MET A 768 -5.48 -7.68 11.53
C MET A 768 -6.73 -6.77 11.49
N LYS A 769 -6.70 -5.65 10.74
CA LYS A 769 -7.87 -4.77 10.57
C LYS A 769 -9.05 -5.52 9.96
N GLU A 770 -8.78 -6.33 8.93
CA GLU A 770 -9.78 -7.16 8.25
C GLU A 770 -10.34 -8.26 9.17
N THR A 771 -9.45 -8.94 9.91
CA THR A 771 -9.79 -9.99 10.88
C THR A 771 -10.80 -9.51 11.92
N VAL A 772 -10.66 -8.30 12.45
CA VAL A 772 -11.60 -7.72 13.43
C VAL A 772 -12.79 -6.99 12.79
N ARG A 773 -12.91 -7.03 11.45
CA ARG A 773 -13.94 -6.32 10.65
C ARG A 773 -13.98 -4.82 10.95
N LEU A 774 -12.81 -4.20 11.12
CA LEU A 774 -12.73 -2.74 11.04
C LEU A 774 -12.92 -2.33 9.58
N ALA A 775 -13.83 -1.38 9.35
CA ALA A 775 -13.98 -0.76 8.04
C ALA A 775 -12.63 -0.16 7.63
N ARG A 776 -12.09 -0.55 6.47
CA ARG A 776 -10.80 -0.04 5.98
C ARG A 776 -10.84 1.49 5.94
N THR A 777 -10.04 2.12 6.80
CA THR A 777 -9.73 3.54 6.71
C THR A 777 -8.90 3.74 5.46
N SER A 778 -9.45 4.40 4.46
CA SER A 778 -8.71 4.75 3.25
C SER A 778 -7.40 5.47 3.56
N SER A 779 -6.29 4.86 3.13
CA SER A 779 -4.97 5.50 3.03
C SER A 779 -4.95 6.61 1.99
N ILE A 780 -5.64 6.40 0.84
CA ILE A 780 -5.92 7.48 -0.10
C ILE A 780 -6.46 8.67 0.68
N HIS A 781 -5.97 9.83 0.33
CA HIS A 781 -6.05 11.03 1.10
C HIS A 781 -6.67 12.18 0.24
N ARG A 782 -7.86 11.94 -0.40
CA ARG A 782 -8.93 12.82 -1.03
C ARG A 782 -9.09 14.13 -0.24
N ARG A 783 -8.02 14.92 -0.18
CA ARG A 783 -7.97 16.32 0.20
C ARG A 783 -9.18 16.92 -0.46
N THR A 784 -10.20 17.21 0.36
CA THR A 784 -11.59 17.39 -0.06
C THR A 784 -11.57 18.15 -1.36
N VAL A 785 -11.81 17.44 -2.50
CA VAL A 785 -11.20 17.76 -3.82
C VAL A 785 -11.13 19.26 -3.91
N LYS A 786 -9.91 19.84 -3.96
CA LYS A 786 -9.67 21.30 -3.84
C LYS A 786 -10.19 22.01 -5.10
N GLN A 787 -11.48 21.83 -5.36
CA GLN A 787 -12.27 22.32 -6.45
C GLN A 787 -12.32 23.84 -6.39
N GLY A 788 -12.32 24.42 -5.18
CA GLY A 788 -12.07 25.86 -5.00
C GLY A 788 -10.75 26.29 -5.66
N ALA A 789 -9.64 25.59 -5.42
CA ALA A 789 -8.34 25.92 -6.01
C ALA A 789 -8.25 25.61 -7.51
N LEU A 790 -8.88 24.53 -8.00
CA LEU A 790 -8.96 24.22 -9.43
C LEU A 790 -9.87 25.20 -10.19
N ASN A 791 -11.00 25.60 -9.60
CA ASN A 791 -11.89 26.63 -10.16
C ASN A 791 -11.21 28.01 -10.15
N GLU A 792 -10.45 28.32 -9.09
CA GLU A 792 -9.62 29.53 -9.00
C GLU A 792 -8.57 29.56 -10.12
N LEU A 793 -7.84 28.46 -10.33
CA LEU A 793 -6.92 28.32 -11.46
C LEU A 793 -7.64 28.51 -12.81
N ALA A 794 -8.75 27.81 -13.04
CA ALA A 794 -9.53 27.93 -14.28
C ALA A 794 -10.05 29.37 -14.53
N ARG A 795 -10.43 30.09 -13.47
CA ARG A 795 -10.80 31.53 -13.56
C ARG A 795 -9.61 32.36 -14.02
N ASN A 796 -8.45 32.23 -13.37
CA ASN A 796 -7.28 33.05 -13.71
C ASN A 796 -6.73 32.70 -15.11
N LEU A 797 -6.76 31.43 -15.53
CA LEU A 797 -6.46 31.02 -16.91
C LEU A 797 -7.37 31.73 -17.94
N THR A 798 -8.66 31.85 -17.61
CA THR A 798 -9.65 32.55 -18.43
C THR A 798 -9.42 34.07 -18.47
N GLU A 799 -9.14 34.69 -17.31
CA GLU A 799 -8.94 36.14 -17.18
C GLU A 799 -7.65 36.62 -17.85
N LEU A 800 -6.56 35.84 -17.77
CA LEU A 800 -5.30 36.09 -18.48
C LEU A 800 -5.34 35.67 -19.96
N GLU A 801 -6.42 35.02 -20.40
CA GLU A 801 -6.58 34.43 -21.73
C GLU A 801 -5.39 33.54 -22.13
N LEU A 802 -4.89 32.69 -21.22
CA LEU A 802 -3.60 32.01 -21.40
C LEU A 802 -3.54 31.20 -22.71
N HIS A 803 -4.57 30.41 -23.01
CA HIS A 803 -4.63 29.55 -24.19
C HIS A 803 -5.20 30.24 -25.46
N LYS A 804 -5.33 31.57 -25.46
CA LYS A 804 -5.57 32.37 -26.67
C LYS A 804 -4.25 32.96 -27.18
N PHE A 805 -4.17 33.24 -28.48
CA PHE A 805 -3.02 33.94 -29.05
C PHE A 805 -3.17 35.45 -28.86
N CYS A 806 -2.25 36.05 -28.10
CA CYS A 806 -2.20 37.47 -27.77
C CYS A 806 -0.89 38.07 -28.30
N ALA A 807 -0.93 38.62 -29.52
CA ALA A 807 0.25 39.19 -30.17
C ALA A 807 0.99 40.19 -29.27
N GLY A 808 2.31 40.01 -29.15
CA GLY A 808 3.20 40.82 -28.32
C GLY A 808 3.17 40.51 -26.81
N ARG A 809 2.46 39.46 -26.37
CA ARG A 809 2.44 39.06 -24.95
C ARG A 809 3.78 38.43 -24.55
N ALA A 810 4.47 39.09 -23.62
CA ALA A 810 5.77 38.68 -23.10
C ALA A 810 5.67 38.02 -21.71
N SER A 811 6.54 37.05 -21.43
CA SER A 811 6.71 36.41 -20.12
C SER A 811 7.97 36.94 -19.41
N THR A 812 8.05 36.76 -18.09
CA THR A 812 9.28 37.02 -17.31
C THR A 812 10.25 35.83 -17.28
N HIS A 813 9.84 34.71 -17.88
CA HIS A 813 10.60 33.47 -17.98
C HIS A 813 10.58 32.97 -19.43
N ILE A 814 11.65 32.30 -19.84
CA ILE A 814 11.70 31.60 -21.13
C ILE A 814 12.24 30.19 -20.79
N PRO A 815 11.39 29.16 -20.80
CA PRO A 815 11.82 27.78 -20.66
C PRO A 815 12.61 27.39 -21.91
N ARG A 816 13.60 26.52 -21.76
CA ARG A 816 14.33 25.97 -22.90
C ARG A 816 13.62 24.73 -23.42
N ASN A 817 13.58 24.56 -24.74
CA ASN A 817 13.24 23.30 -25.38
C ASN A 817 14.31 22.24 -25.10
N ASP A 818 14.16 21.50 -23.99
CA ASP A 818 15.14 20.48 -23.57
C ASP A 818 15.23 19.29 -24.57
N PHE A 819 14.20 19.04 -25.40
CA PHE A 819 14.26 18.01 -26.43
C PHE A 819 15.21 18.42 -27.57
N GLU A 820 14.98 19.60 -28.16
CA GLU A 820 15.77 20.16 -29.26
C GLU A 820 17.22 20.41 -28.84
N ALA A 821 17.43 21.07 -27.70
CA ALA A 821 18.77 21.25 -27.15
C ALA A 821 19.47 19.90 -26.86
N GLY A 822 18.71 18.83 -26.60
CA GLY A 822 19.23 17.47 -26.47
C GLY A 822 19.59 16.85 -27.82
N TYR A 823 18.76 17.06 -28.84
CA TYR A 823 18.98 16.60 -30.22
C TYR A 823 20.25 17.23 -30.82
N GLU A 824 20.38 18.55 -30.80
CA GLU A 824 21.57 19.28 -31.28
C GLU A 824 22.87 18.76 -30.62
N GLN A 825 22.84 18.54 -29.29
CA GLN A 825 23.97 18.03 -28.52
C GLN A 825 24.35 16.57 -28.84
N LEU A 826 23.46 15.81 -29.48
CA LEU A 826 23.71 14.44 -29.92
C LEU A 826 24.07 14.39 -31.42
N GLU A 827 23.61 15.35 -32.22
CA GLU A 827 23.80 15.44 -33.68
C GLU A 827 25.25 15.76 -34.06
N ASP A 828 25.92 16.64 -33.31
CA ASP A 828 27.39 16.86 -33.38
C ASP A 828 28.18 15.54 -33.23
N GLY A 829 27.57 14.53 -32.60
CA GLY A 829 28.05 13.16 -32.55
C GLY A 829 29.26 12.96 -31.66
N ASN A 830 29.90 14.02 -31.14
CA ASN A 830 31.00 13.91 -30.18
C ASN A 830 30.56 13.16 -28.92
N LYS A 831 29.41 13.54 -28.33
CA LYS A 831 28.83 12.83 -27.18
C LYS A 831 28.61 11.33 -27.44
N LEU A 832 28.08 10.96 -28.60
CA LEU A 832 27.84 9.56 -28.96
C LEU A 832 29.15 8.80 -29.21
N ARG A 833 30.10 9.40 -29.95
CA ARG A 833 31.44 8.83 -30.18
C ARG A 833 32.18 8.61 -28.85
N ASP A 834 32.14 9.57 -27.94
CA ASP A 834 32.78 9.45 -26.63
C ASP A 834 32.04 8.49 -25.69
N PHE A 835 30.71 8.39 -25.75
CA PHE A 835 29.95 7.34 -25.06
C PHE A 835 30.37 5.94 -25.54
N VAL A 836 30.38 5.71 -26.85
CA VAL A 836 30.77 4.43 -27.47
C VAL A 836 32.23 4.09 -27.12
N LYS A 837 33.14 5.07 -27.22
CA LYS A 837 34.56 4.92 -26.85
C LYS A 837 34.78 4.60 -25.37
N ARG A 838 34.04 5.23 -24.44
CA ARG A 838 34.09 4.97 -22.98
C ARG A 838 33.42 3.67 -22.54
N THR A 839 32.62 3.05 -23.41
CA THR A 839 31.88 1.81 -23.11
C THR A 839 32.42 0.59 -23.85
N LEU A 840 33.11 0.75 -24.99
CA LEU A 840 33.86 -0.31 -25.66
C LEU A 840 35.24 -0.58 -25.06
N ARG A 841 35.85 0.40 -24.40
CA ARG A 841 37.14 0.24 -23.72
C ARG A 841 36.98 -0.54 -22.41
N ASP A 842 36.74 -1.84 -22.51
CA ASP A 842 37.12 -2.77 -21.44
C ASP A 842 38.66 -2.84 -21.40
N ALA A 843 39.23 -2.70 -20.19
CA ALA A 843 40.65 -2.76 -19.86
C ALA A 843 41.58 -1.69 -20.50
N GLY A 844 42.00 -0.70 -19.69
CA GLY A 844 43.34 -0.09 -19.83
C GLY A 844 43.43 1.38 -20.26
N ALA A 845 42.91 2.30 -19.44
CA ALA A 845 43.47 3.66 -19.30
C ALA A 845 43.01 4.25 -17.95
N ILE A 846 43.95 4.62 -17.09
CA ILE A 846 43.70 5.20 -15.75
C ILE A 846 43.99 6.71 -15.82
N HIS A 847 43.35 7.46 -14.91
CA HIS A 847 43.54 8.88 -14.59
C HIS A 847 42.94 9.88 -15.58
N GLU A 848 41.86 10.52 -15.14
CA GLU A 848 41.94 11.91 -14.73
C GLU A 848 41.06 12.12 -13.48
N THR A 849 41.50 13.01 -12.59
CA THR A 849 40.89 13.23 -11.26
C THR A 849 39.93 14.40 -11.31
N ASP A 850 38.61 14.14 -11.28
CA ASP A 850 37.62 15.17 -10.96
C ASP A 850 37.44 15.27 -9.45
N SER A 851 37.58 16.50 -8.94
CA SER A 851 37.60 16.81 -7.51
C SER A 851 36.20 16.81 -6.90
N GLU A 852 35.99 15.97 -5.89
CA GLU A 852 34.77 15.99 -5.07
C GLU A 852 34.68 17.28 -4.24
N SER A 853 33.78 18.18 -4.63
CA SER A 853 33.29 19.25 -3.75
C SER A 853 32.22 18.68 -2.82
N GLN A 854 32.66 18.23 -1.63
CA GLN A 854 31.74 17.76 -0.59
C GLN A 854 30.88 18.91 -0.05
N GLY A 855 29.56 18.79 -0.24
CA GLY A 855 28.56 19.65 0.38
C GLY A 855 27.46 18.80 1.03
N VAL A 856 27.60 18.54 2.34
CA VAL A 856 26.61 17.80 3.14
C VAL A 856 25.74 18.80 3.91
N VAL A 857 24.45 18.91 3.55
CA VAL A 857 23.41 19.65 4.29
C VAL A 857 22.10 18.83 4.21
N PRO A 858 21.28 18.72 5.29
CA PRO A 858 20.40 17.55 5.49
C PRO A 858 18.94 17.73 5.04
N ASP A 859 18.27 16.60 4.76
CA ASP A 859 16.83 16.51 4.47
C ASP A 859 15.95 16.58 5.74
N GLU A 860 14.89 17.41 5.73
CA GLU A 860 13.82 17.41 6.75
C GLU A 860 12.40 17.68 6.21
N ALA A 861 11.48 16.79 6.62
CA ALA A 861 10.09 17.03 7.06
C ALA A 861 8.90 17.37 6.11
N GLU A 862 8.17 16.32 5.73
CA GLU A 862 6.71 16.05 5.95
C GLU A 862 5.57 16.96 5.39
N ALA A 863 4.73 16.40 4.49
CA ALA A 863 3.41 16.94 4.07
C ALA A 863 2.19 16.22 4.75
N SER A 864 0.94 16.60 4.41
CA SER A 864 -0.30 16.13 5.10
C SER A 864 -1.65 16.13 4.31
N GLY A 865 -2.47 15.05 4.45
CA GLY A 865 -3.94 15.08 4.82
C GLY A 865 -5.16 14.95 3.85
N GLY A 866 -5.80 13.74 3.72
CA GLY A 866 -7.20 13.36 4.12
C GLY A 866 -8.30 12.74 3.15
N ASN A 867 -8.60 11.40 3.03
CA ASN A 867 -9.78 10.82 2.24
C ASN A 867 -9.74 9.65 1.14
N GLY A 868 -10.40 8.47 1.18
CA GLY A 868 -11.10 7.82 0.00
C GLY A 868 -10.50 6.80 -1.05
N VAL A 869 -10.33 5.52 -0.65
CA VAL A 869 -10.66 4.21 -1.34
C VAL A 869 -9.81 3.61 -2.51
N ARG A 870 -8.78 2.80 -2.18
CA ARG A 870 -8.53 1.40 -2.66
C ARG A 870 -7.34 0.79 -1.87
N VAL A 871 -7.41 -0.53 -1.62
CA VAL A 871 -6.38 -1.50 -1.11
C VAL A 871 -5.31 -0.99 -0.13
N ASP A 872 -5.32 -1.49 1.11
CA ASP A 872 -4.40 -1.14 2.21
C ASP A 872 -2.99 -1.77 2.08
N LEU A 873 -2.25 -1.32 1.07
CA LEU A 873 -0.81 -1.09 1.11
C LEU A 873 -0.61 0.43 0.93
N PRO A 874 0.54 1.03 1.25
CA PRO A 874 0.87 2.35 0.69
C PRO A 874 0.99 2.16 -0.83
N MET A 875 -0.11 2.44 -1.55
CA MET A 875 -0.20 2.13 -2.97
C MET A 875 0.70 3.06 -3.79
N PRO A 876 1.11 2.66 -5.00
CA PRO A 876 1.69 3.57 -5.99
C PRO A 876 0.58 4.44 -6.61
N SER A 877 0.93 5.31 -7.56
CA SER A 877 -0.06 5.81 -8.52
C SER A 877 -0.83 4.63 -9.13
N MET A 878 -2.16 4.67 -9.10
CA MET A 878 -3.03 3.59 -9.56
C MET A 878 -3.87 4.04 -10.76
N GLN A 879 -4.19 3.12 -11.67
CA GLN A 879 -5.25 3.33 -12.65
C GLN A 879 -6.57 2.74 -12.14
N ILE A 880 -7.59 3.58 -12.00
CA ILE A 880 -8.92 3.20 -11.52
C ILE A 880 -9.94 3.66 -12.56
N ASN A 881 -10.55 2.71 -13.27
CA ASN A 881 -11.53 2.98 -14.34
C ASN A 881 -10.96 3.96 -15.40
N GLY A 882 -9.71 3.74 -15.83
CA GLY A 882 -9.01 4.62 -16.78
C GLY A 882 -8.44 5.91 -16.20
N LEU A 883 -8.78 6.27 -14.95
CA LEU A 883 -8.29 7.49 -14.29
C LEU A 883 -7.02 7.20 -13.48
N LEU A 884 -6.01 8.06 -13.63
CA LEU A 884 -4.82 8.04 -12.78
C LEU A 884 -5.14 8.66 -11.41
N VAL A 885 -5.04 7.84 -10.36
CA VAL A 885 -5.12 8.25 -8.96
C VAL A 885 -3.71 8.21 -8.37
N VAL A 886 -3.12 9.41 -8.23
CA VAL A 886 -1.83 9.61 -7.56
C VAL A 886 -1.95 9.17 -6.09
N ALA A 887 -0.92 8.50 -5.57
CA ALA A 887 -0.86 8.16 -4.15
C ALA A 887 -0.61 9.39 -3.27
N ASP A 888 -1.02 9.30 -2.01
CA ASP A 888 -0.79 10.33 -0.99
C ASP A 888 0.25 9.82 0.03
N GLU A 889 0.91 10.74 0.73
CA GLU A 889 1.74 10.40 1.89
C GLU A 889 0.87 9.92 3.07
N ASP A 890 1.31 8.85 3.75
CA ASP A 890 0.72 8.39 5.02
C ASP A 890 0.95 9.44 6.12
N ASP A 891 -0.01 10.33 6.29
CA ASP A 891 -0.04 11.42 7.28
C ASP A 891 -0.39 10.94 8.72
N SER A 892 -0.33 9.62 8.97
CA SER A 892 -0.82 9.01 10.20
C SER A 892 0.11 9.17 11.41
N ASP A 893 1.33 9.69 11.22
CA ASP A 893 2.32 9.80 12.30
C ASP A 893 2.30 11.16 13.04
N LYS A 894 1.45 12.13 12.63
CA LYS A 894 1.32 13.44 13.30
C LYS A 894 0.34 13.49 14.49
N SER A 895 -0.31 12.38 14.88
CA SER A 895 -1.35 12.38 15.94
C SER A 895 -0.86 12.07 17.36
N ASP A 896 0.38 11.58 17.52
CA ASP A 896 0.85 11.02 18.81
C ASP A 896 1.81 11.97 19.57
N GLY A 897 1.78 13.26 19.22
CA GLY A 897 2.29 14.34 20.06
C GLY A 897 1.18 14.89 20.95
N ALA A 898 1.04 14.37 22.17
CA ALA A 898 0.22 15.03 23.18
C ALA A 898 0.94 16.31 23.61
N SER A 899 0.48 17.47 23.14
CA SER A 899 0.92 18.75 23.68
C SER A 899 0.49 18.82 25.14
N SER A 900 1.46 18.99 26.04
CA SER A 900 1.21 19.50 27.37
C SER A 900 1.00 21.01 27.25
N ASP A 901 -0.16 21.40 26.70
CA ASP A 901 -0.58 22.80 26.70
C ASP A 901 -0.89 23.19 28.15
N ILE A 902 0.13 23.76 28.80
CA ILE A 902 -0.02 24.46 30.08
C ILE A 902 -0.98 25.62 29.80
N ALA A 903 -2.12 25.60 30.48
CA ALA A 903 -3.11 26.66 30.37
C ALA A 903 -2.58 27.93 31.07
N GLU A 904 -1.92 28.81 30.31
CA GLU A 904 -1.79 30.21 30.72
C GLU A 904 -3.18 30.84 30.66
N GLY A 905 -3.64 31.31 31.82
CA GLY A 905 -4.93 31.96 31.96
C GLY A 905 -4.91 33.37 31.38
N HIS A 906 -6.00 33.76 30.72
CA HIS A 906 -6.32 35.17 30.59
C HIS A 906 -6.63 35.73 31.98
N GLU A 907 -5.77 36.62 32.49
CA GLU A 907 -6.16 37.64 33.44
C GLU A 907 -5.91 39.02 32.80
N ASP A 908 -6.84 39.94 33.01
CA ASP A 908 -6.87 41.26 32.39
C ASP A 908 -5.85 42.21 33.05
N ASP A 909 -4.96 42.81 32.25
CA ASP A 909 -4.13 43.93 32.70
C ASP A 909 -4.96 45.23 32.67
N SER A 910 -5.23 45.78 33.86
CA SER A 910 -5.72 47.15 34.01
C SER A 910 -4.90 47.91 35.06
N ASP A 911 -4.15 48.90 34.56
CA ASP A 911 -3.65 50.10 35.24
C ASP A 911 -2.78 49.99 36.52
N ALA A 912 -1.58 50.57 36.35
CA ALA A 912 -0.95 51.55 37.25
C ALA A 912 0.14 51.13 38.28
N ALA A 913 1.32 51.72 38.02
CA ALA A 913 2.15 52.50 38.96
C ALA A 913 3.26 51.84 39.81
N GLU A 914 4.44 52.45 39.64
CA GLU A 914 5.44 52.85 40.66
C GLU A 914 6.46 51.86 41.27
N GLU A 915 7.73 52.18 40.96
CA GLU A 915 8.91 52.33 41.84
C GLU A 915 9.62 51.15 42.54
N SER A 916 10.87 50.96 42.06
CA SER A 916 12.13 50.90 42.84
C SER A 916 12.55 49.66 43.66
N ASP A 917 13.79 49.26 43.38
CA ASP A 917 14.88 48.84 44.28
C ASP A 917 14.58 47.96 45.52
N MET A 918 15.13 46.73 45.54
CA MET A 918 16.29 46.44 46.43
C MET A 918 16.94 45.05 46.25
N GLU A 919 18.20 45.02 46.68
CA GLU A 919 19.20 43.94 46.69
C GLU A 919 18.90 42.69 47.55
N SER A 920 19.87 41.77 47.50
CA SER A 920 20.27 40.73 48.49
C SER A 920 19.72 39.31 48.26
N VAL A 921 20.52 38.29 47.89
CA VAL A 921 21.69 37.60 48.50
C VAL A 921 21.28 36.28 49.19
N TYR A 922 22.22 35.33 49.26
CA TYR A 922 22.22 33.94 49.77
C TYR A 922 22.00 32.87 48.67
N THR A 923 23.03 32.26 48.06
CA THR A 923 24.18 31.42 48.53
C THR A 923 23.81 30.05 49.10
N ASP A 924 24.43 29.03 48.49
CA ASP A 924 24.78 27.68 49.00
C ASP A 924 23.59 26.75 49.37
N ASP A 925 23.60 25.44 49.04
CA ASP A 925 24.67 24.45 49.25
C ASP A 925 24.64 23.26 48.24
N GLU A 926 25.62 22.37 48.38
CA GLU A 926 25.98 21.22 47.53
C GLU A 926 25.07 19.96 47.67
N GLU A 927 24.76 19.27 46.55
CA GLU A 927 25.09 17.85 46.27
C GLU A 927 24.77 17.43 44.82
#